data_AF-A0A1X0RSD4-F1
#
_entry.id   AF-A0A1X0RSD4-F1
#
_cell.length_a   1.000
_cell.length_b   1.000
_cell.length_c   1.000
_cell.angle_alpha   90.00
_cell.angle_beta   90.00
_cell.angle_gamma   90.00
#
_symmetry.space_group_name_H-M   'P 1'
#
loop_
_entity.id
_entity.type
_entity.pdbx_description
1 polymer ?
#
loop_
_entity_poly.entity_id
_entity_poly.type
_entity_poly.pdbx_seq_one_letter_code
_entity_poly.pdbx_strand_id
1 'polypeptide(L)'
;MSTRHIPWQDISSSSVSREKRLSPLSKLIVTLSCAITISYLADAVVIVLRTVVDAASLPIMLIYYTGVSWIAWVISLVCLMDESHKFSKWYWLQYLFFALAAIGDTTVGWLWAIGFYKPNPGTVFSTYDRLLLGIFVCRYIFELFTFIFSVIQLLYTTRHIPATEPLLSSQSTYGTINNDLSTNKQPKDESKGFWKRFMRVLPFIWPHNNFKLQQLVIMCFLLMLFSLVINVFTPLQIGYVVDQFNRNPTKFAWGAVCIYVGFKFLQGTSGLIQALQNYLWIPVGQYTTREISVKLFAHLHNLSLHFHINRKTGEVLRVVDRGTNSIVQLLSQIVFQIFPALANIAIAVVVFSVQFSIPFGIIVFVTMALYLYVTIVLTEWRTSFRRKMNELDNYARSKAVDSLLNFETVKYYNAESFEVNRYDQAIVEYQKADYKNSASLNVLNLAQNAVITGGLLAGSLLFAYEVSRGRLTAGAFVTFNVYMLQLYTPLHWFGTYYRMIQQNFIDMEKMFELFDVDQSVKDVEGASDLVVSEGHVVFDNVSFSYDQRQTALNNISFSIPKGATVALVGPSGGGKSTILRLLFRFYDPDSGHIYIDGQDIARVKQATLRKNIGVVPQDTVLFNDTIMYNIRYGNVNASDEEVIAAAKAAQIHDKILAFPDGYDTKVGERGLRLSGGEKQRVAIARTILKDPSIILLDEATSALDTTTERYIQEALAQMTKNRTTLVIAHRLSTIVNADVILVIKDGKVVESGNHDELIRNNGIYHEMWQKQQDDPASATLTTVPEDVLVEEPLTIPTDAQKQNASEQQETGKPSSTEEEEEDDEEGTEQQQDANNDSKNTQTASGQKSSSNKRKKNKRRKRTKSNK
;
A
#
# COMPACT_ATOMS: atom_id res chain seq x y z
N MET A 1 11.67 25.59 -19.45
CA MET A 1 11.80 25.43 -20.91
C MET A 1 13.05 24.60 -21.19
N SER A 2 13.19 24.00 -22.38
CA SER A 2 14.29 23.06 -22.75
C SER A 2 14.27 21.71 -22.01
N THR A 3 13.87 20.67 -22.73
CA THR A 3 14.04 19.25 -22.36
C THR A 3 15.41 18.75 -22.84
N ARG A 4 16.27 18.27 -21.93
CA ARG A 4 17.47 17.52 -22.34
C ARG A 4 17.15 16.03 -22.42
N HIS A 5 17.38 15.43 -23.58
CA HIS A 5 17.42 13.98 -23.74
C HIS A 5 18.67 13.43 -23.04
N ILE A 6 18.54 12.26 -22.42
CA ILE A 6 19.66 11.41 -22.01
C ILE A 6 19.64 10.18 -22.94
N PRO A 7 20.70 9.90 -23.71
CA PRO A 7 20.75 8.75 -24.59
C PRO A 7 21.02 7.47 -23.79
N TRP A 8 20.21 6.44 -24.01
CA TRP A 8 20.52 5.07 -23.59
C TRP A 8 21.01 4.30 -24.82
N GLN A 9 22.32 4.17 -24.94
CA GLN A 9 22.99 3.16 -25.77
C GLN A 9 23.91 2.33 -24.87
N ASP A 10 24.37 1.20 -25.40
CA ASP A 10 25.37 0.30 -24.81
C ASP A 10 24.98 -0.42 -23.50
N ILE A 11 23.96 -1.29 -23.62
CA ILE A 11 23.96 -2.57 -22.90
C ILE A 11 23.96 -3.72 -23.92
N SER A 12 25.11 -4.38 -24.03
CA SER A 12 25.40 -5.68 -24.68
C SER A 12 24.62 -6.05 -25.96
N SER A 13 25.24 -5.81 -27.10
CA SER A 13 24.89 -6.37 -28.41
C SER A 13 25.19 -7.88 -28.54
N SER A 14 24.55 -8.72 -27.72
CA SER A 14 24.85 -10.16 -27.63
C SER A 14 23.62 -11.09 -27.52
N SER A 15 22.54 -10.81 -28.25
CA SER A 15 21.50 -11.82 -28.54
C SER A 15 21.10 -11.80 -30.01
N VAL A 16 21.88 -12.54 -30.81
CA VAL A 16 21.79 -12.67 -32.27
C VAL A 16 20.36 -12.88 -32.76
N SER A 17 20.05 -12.22 -33.88
CA SER A 17 18.85 -12.35 -34.71
C SER A 17 18.43 -13.80 -34.98
N ARG A 18 17.64 -14.38 -34.07
CA ARG A 18 16.69 -15.43 -34.42
C ARG A 18 15.49 -14.77 -35.07
N GLU A 19 15.28 -15.01 -36.36
CA GLU A 19 13.94 -14.94 -36.94
C GLU A 19 13.00 -15.71 -36.02
N LYS A 20 11.98 -15.04 -35.48
CA LYS A 20 10.93 -15.71 -34.71
C LYS A 20 10.06 -16.48 -35.71
N ARG A 21 10.52 -17.68 -36.09
CA ARG A 21 9.71 -18.67 -36.78
C ARG A 21 8.38 -18.78 -36.04
N LEU A 22 7.30 -18.31 -36.69
CA LEU A 22 5.94 -18.38 -36.17
C LEU A 22 5.70 -19.75 -35.52
N SER A 23 5.22 -19.76 -34.28
CA SER A 23 4.88 -20.99 -33.56
C SER A 23 3.91 -21.83 -34.41
N PRO A 24 3.89 -23.16 -34.30
CA PRO A 24 3.00 -23.99 -35.10
C PRO A 24 1.53 -23.58 -34.96
N LEU A 25 1.10 -23.15 -33.76
CA LEU A 25 -0.23 -22.57 -33.52
C LEU A 25 -0.45 -21.24 -34.28
N SER A 26 0.49 -20.29 -34.21
CA SER A 26 0.34 -19.00 -34.91
C SER A 26 0.36 -19.15 -36.43
N LYS A 27 1.16 -20.09 -36.98
CA LYS A 27 1.09 -20.47 -38.40
C LYS A 27 -0.29 -21.01 -38.76
N LEU A 28 -0.82 -21.90 -37.93
CA LEU A 28 -2.13 -22.52 -38.14
C LEU A 28 -3.25 -21.47 -38.12
N ILE A 29 -3.23 -20.52 -37.17
CA ILE A 29 -4.16 -19.38 -37.12
C ILE A 29 -4.06 -18.51 -38.38
N VAL A 30 -2.85 -18.22 -38.89
CA VAL A 30 -2.67 -17.48 -40.16
C VAL A 30 -3.25 -18.27 -41.34
N THR A 31 -3.02 -19.59 -41.43
CA THR A 31 -3.58 -20.40 -42.52
C THR A 31 -5.10 -20.51 -42.47
N LEU A 32 -5.71 -20.61 -41.29
CA LEU A 32 -7.17 -20.60 -41.15
C LEU A 32 -7.75 -19.22 -41.52
N SER A 33 -7.13 -18.14 -41.06
CA SER A 33 -7.52 -16.76 -41.42
C SER A 33 -7.49 -16.53 -42.94
N CYS A 34 -6.51 -17.12 -43.63
CA CYS A 34 -6.43 -17.10 -45.10
C CYS A 34 -7.51 -17.98 -45.76
N ALA A 35 -7.81 -19.17 -45.22
CA ALA A 35 -8.92 -19.98 -45.70
C ALA A 35 -10.28 -19.26 -45.54
N ILE A 36 -10.45 -18.49 -44.47
CA ILE A 36 -11.65 -17.68 -44.19
C ILE A 36 -11.77 -16.53 -45.22
N THR A 37 -10.73 -15.74 -45.50
CA THR A 37 -10.79 -14.69 -46.54
C THR A 37 -11.09 -15.25 -47.92
N ILE A 38 -10.56 -16.43 -48.26
CA ILE A 38 -10.86 -17.13 -49.52
C ILE A 38 -12.34 -17.59 -49.58
N SER A 39 -12.91 -18.04 -48.46
CA SER A 39 -14.31 -18.51 -48.43
C SER A 39 -15.34 -17.41 -48.74
N TYR A 40 -15.13 -16.17 -48.27
CA TYR A 40 -15.99 -15.04 -48.65
C TYR A 40 -15.88 -14.68 -50.15
N LEU A 41 -14.73 -14.95 -50.78
CA LEU A 41 -14.57 -14.77 -52.23
C LEU A 41 -15.30 -15.88 -53.00
N ALA A 42 -15.35 -17.11 -52.47
CA ALA A 42 -16.17 -18.19 -53.02
C ALA A 42 -17.69 -17.90 -52.92
N ASP A 43 -18.16 -17.35 -51.79
CA ASP A 43 -19.54 -16.86 -51.65
C ASP A 43 -19.87 -15.84 -52.76
N ALA A 44 -19.01 -14.86 -53.00
CA ALA A 44 -19.21 -13.85 -54.03
C ALA A 44 -19.35 -14.46 -55.45
N VAL A 45 -18.54 -15.47 -55.78
CA VAL A 45 -18.64 -16.19 -57.06
C VAL A 45 -19.98 -16.93 -57.19
N VAL A 46 -20.44 -17.62 -56.14
CA VAL A 46 -21.74 -18.32 -56.15
C VAL A 46 -22.92 -17.34 -56.26
N ILE A 47 -22.85 -16.19 -55.59
CA ILE A 47 -23.87 -15.12 -55.68
C ILE A 47 -23.97 -14.58 -57.10
N VAL A 48 -22.84 -14.22 -57.73
CA VAL A 48 -22.82 -13.73 -59.11
C VAL A 48 -23.37 -14.79 -60.07
N LEU A 49 -22.86 -16.02 -59.99
CA LEU A 49 -23.24 -17.10 -60.91
C LEU A 49 -24.73 -17.44 -60.83
N ARG A 50 -25.32 -17.44 -59.61
CA ARG A 50 -26.77 -17.56 -59.43
C ARG A 50 -27.54 -16.50 -60.21
N THR A 51 -27.12 -15.24 -60.17
CA THR A 51 -27.86 -14.15 -60.84
C THR A 51 -27.65 -14.05 -62.35
N VAL A 52 -26.55 -14.62 -62.87
CA VAL A 52 -26.36 -14.82 -64.31
C VAL A 52 -27.24 -15.97 -64.85
N VAL A 53 -27.48 -17.02 -64.05
CA VAL A 53 -28.23 -18.21 -64.47
C VAL A 53 -29.74 -18.12 -64.20
N ASP A 54 -30.15 -17.75 -62.97
CA ASP A 54 -31.56 -17.71 -62.55
C ASP A 54 -32.28 -16.40 -62.97
N ALA A 55 -31.55 -15.42 -63.53
CA ALA A 55 -32.01 -14.04 -63.78
C ALA A 55 -32.65 -13.33 -62.57
N ALA A 56 -32.38 -13.83 -61.35
CA ALA A 56 -32.98 -13.35 -60.11
C ALA A 56 -32.35 -12.03 -59.62
N SER A 57 -33.16 -11.21 -58.95
CA SER A 57 -32.69 -9.94 -58.37
C SER A 57 -31.67 -10.16 -57.26
N LEU A 58 -30.49 -9.54 -57.39
CA LEU A 58 -29.41 -9.58 -56.40
C LEU A 58 -29.90 -9.11 -55.02
N PRO A 59 -29.79 -9.92 -53.96
CA PRO A 59 -30.05 -9.46 -52.60
C PRO A 59 -28.92 -8.51 -52.16
N ILE A 60 -29.16 -7.20 -52.26
CA ILE A 60 -28.17 -6.14 -52.00
C ILE A 60 -27.50 -6.29 -50.63
N MET A 61 -28.28 -6.69 -49.60
CA MET A 61 -27.77 -6.96 -48.25
C MET A 61 -26.74 -8.10 -48.19
N LEU A 62 -26.88 -9.13 -49.03
CA LEU A 62 -25.98 -10.28 -49.06
C LEU A 62 -24.62 -9.89 -49.66
N ILE A 63 -24.62 -9.15 -50.77
CA ILE A 63 -23.39 -8.59 -51.36
C ILE A 63 -22.69 -7.68 -50.35
N TYR A 64 -23.44 -6.81 -49.67
CA TYR A 64 -22.88 -5.88 -48.70
C TYR A 64 -22.22 -6.61 -47.52
N TYR A 65 -22.88 -7.63 -46.96
CA TYR A 65 -22.29 -8.49 -45.92
C TYR A 65 -21.03 -9.22 -46.43
N THR A 66 -21.09 -9.93 -47.56
CA THR A 66 -19.94 -10.66 -48.09
C THR A 66 -18.75 -9.73 -48.38
N GLY A 67 -19.00 -8.55 -48.96
CA GLY A 67 -17.96 -7.55 -49.24
C GLY A 67 -17.35 -6.92 -47.99
N VAL A 68 -18.16 -6.50 -47.02
CA VAL A 68 -17.67 -5.89 -45.77
C VAL A 68 -16.94 -6.92 -44.91
N SER A 69 -17.45 -8.15 -44.80
CA SER A 69 -16.78 -9.23 -44.06
C SER A 69 -15.46 -9.64 -44.71
N TRP A 70 -15.38 -9.68 -46.06
CA TRP A 70 -14.12 -9.90 -46.77
C TRP A 70 -13.10 -8.81 -46.46
N ILE A 71 -13.49 -7.53 -46.52
CA ILE A 71 -12.62 -6.39 -46.16
C ILE A 71 -12.15 -6.50 -44.70
N ALA A 72 -13.05 -6.81 -43.76
CA ALA A 72 -12.72 -6.95 -42.34
C ALA A 72 -11.72 -8.08 -42.07
N TRP A 73 -11.91 -9.25 -42.69
CA TRP A 73 -10.97 -10.37 -42.56
C TRP A 73 -9.63 -10.12 -43.29
N VAL A 74 -9.62 -9.39 -44.40
CA VAL A 74 -8.37 -8.93 -45.05
C VAL A 74 -7.60 -7.96 -44.16
N ILE A 75 -8.28 -6.99 -43.53
CA ILE A 75 -7.66 -6.07 -42.55
C ILE A 75 -7.12 -6.86 -41.36
N SER A 76 -7.89 -7.81 -40.81
CA SER A 76 -7.42 -8.67 -39.71
C SER A 76 -6.19 -9.49 -40.11
N LEU A 77 -6.13 -10.04 -41.32
CA LEU A 77 -4.97 -10.79 -41.82
C LEU A 77 -3.73 -9.90 -41.97
N VAL A 78 -3.89 -8.67 -42.48
CA VAL A 78 -2.79 -7.67 -42.56
C VAL A 78 -2.30 -7.28 -41.15
N CYS A 79 -3.20 -7.05 -40.20
CA CYS A 79 -2.84 -6.80 -38.80
C CYS A 79 -2.08 -7.99 -38.17
N LEU A 80 -2.46 -9.23 -38.49
CA LEU A 80 -1.77 -10.43 -38.03
C LEU A 80 -0.34 -10.52 -38.59
N MET A 81 -0.16 -10.13 -39.85
CA MET A 81 1.16 -10.07 -40.49
C MET A 81 2.04 -8.98 -39.87
N ASP A 82 1.55 -7.76 -39.66
CA ASP A 82 2.35 -6.69 -39.02
C ASP A 82 2.64 -6.97 -37.53
N GLU A 83 1.68 -7.49 -36.76
CA GLU A 83 1.90 -7.87 -35.34
C GLU A 83 2.92 -9.01 -35.21
N SER A 84 3.04 -9.89 -36.23
CA SER A 84 4.11 -10.91 -36.26
C SER A 84 5.51 -10.32 -36.39
N HIS A 85 5.63 -9.11 -36.97
CA HIS A 85 6.88 -8.35 -37.07
C HIS A 85 7.06 -7.32 -35.94
N LYS A 86 5.98 -6.77 -35.35
CA LYS A 86 6.03 -5.64 -34.41
C LYS A 86 5.03 -5.75 -33.24
N PHE A 87 5.59 -5.71 -32.03
CA PHE A 87 4.94 -5.46 -30.74
C PHE A 87 3.87 -6.45 -30.25
N SER A 88 4.28 -7.30 -29.29
CA SER A 88 3.46 -8.18 -28.44
C SER A 88 2.49 -7.44 -27.46
N LYS A 89 1.90 -6.29 -27.86
CA LYS A 89 1.09 -5.42 -26.98
C LYS A 89 -0.40 -5.38 -27.30
N TRP A 90 -0.84 -5.79 -28.49
CA TRP A 90 -2.23 -5.57 -28.95
C TRP A 90 -3.03 -6.84 -29.26
N TYR A 91 -2.41 -8.03 -29.18
CA TYR A 91 -2.99 -9.36 -29.37
C TYR A 91 -4.44 -9.56 -28.88
N TRP A 92 -4.82 -8.94 -27.75
CA TRP A 92 -6.17 -9.01 -27.19
C TRP A 92 -7.24 -8.45 -28.13
N LEU A 93 -6.90 -7.45 -28.94
CA LEU A 93 -7.80 -6.81 -29.91
C LEU A 93 -8.07 -7.74 -31.10
N GLN A 94 -7.05 -8.46 -31.56
CA GLN A 94 -7.17 -9.47 -32.63
C GLN A 94 -7.94 -10.70 -32.14
N TYR A 95 -7.69 -11.18 -30.91
CA TYR A 95 -8.50 -12.24 -30.30
C TYR A 95 -9.96 -11.80 -30.06
N LEU A 96 -10.20 -10.53 -29.71
CA LEU A 96 -11.53 -9.96 -29.61
C LEU A 96 -12.23 -9.91 -30.99
N PHE A 97 -11.51 -9.58 -32.07
CA PHE A 97 -12.05 -9.66 -33.43
C PHE A 97 -12.46 -11.08 -33.79
N PHE A 98 -11.61 -12.09 -33.57
CA PHE A 98 -11.95 -13.49 -33.84
C PHE A 98 -13.15 -13.98 -33.00
N ALA A 99 -13.24 -13.57 -31.73
CA ALA A 99 -14.39 -13.88 -30.88
C ALA A 99 -15.69 -13.25 -31.41
N LEU A 100 -15.65 -11.97 -31.82
CA LEU A 100 -16.80 -11.26 -32.37
C LEU A 100 -17.24 -11.81 -33.74
N ALA A 101 -16.28 -12.17 -34.61
CA ALA A 101 -16.57 -12.80 -35.89
C ALA A 101 -17.25 -14.17 -35.71
N ALA A 102 -16.66 -15.05 -34.90
CA ALA A 102 -17.24 -16.36 -34.61
C ALA A 102 -18.64 -16.25 -33.97
N ILE A 103 -18.87 -15.31 -33.06
CA ILE A 103 -20.21 -15.03 -32.51
C ILE A 103 -21.17 -14.53 -33.61
N GLY A 104 -20.71 -13.64 -34.48
CA GLY A 104 -21.48 -13.12 -35.62
C GLY A 104 -21.97 -14.24 -36.53
N ASP A 105 -21.05 -15.02 -37.10
CA ASP A 105 -21.40 -16.12 -38.00
C ASP A 105 -22.12 -17.27 -37.28
N THR A 106 -21.94 -17.47 -35.96
CA THR A 106 -22.84 -18.36 -35.18
C THR A 106 -24.31 -17.94 -35.32
N THR A 107 -24.61 -16.64 -35.26
CA THR A 107 -26.00 -16.16 -35.41
C THR A 107 -26.51 -16.29 -36.85
N VAL A 108 -25.66 -16.09 -37.85
CA VAL A 108 -25.99 -16.29 -39.28
C VAL A 108 -26.30 -17.78 -39.54
N GLY A 109 -25.48 -18.69 -39.02
CA GLY A 109 -25.68 -20.13 -39.15
C GLY A 109 -26.96 -20.62 -38.46
N TRP A 110 -27.32 -20.04 -37.32
CA TRP A 110 -28.57 -20.34 -36.63
C TRP A 110 -29.81 -19.88 -37.41
N LEU A 111 -29.75 -18.71 -38.06
CA LEU A 111 -30.81 -18.24 -38.96
C LEU A 111 -30.97 -19.16 -40.19
N TRP A 112 -29.87 -19.60 -40.79
CA TRP A 112 -29.89 -20.60 -41.87
C TRP A 112 -30.50 -21.93 -41.42
N ALA A 113 -30.11 -22.43 -40.24
CA ALA A 113 -30.65 -23.68 -39.69
C ALA A 113 -32.17 -23.60 -39.45
N ILE A 114 -32.68 -22.47 -38.96
CA ILE A 114 -34.13 -22.22 -38.82
C ILE A 114 -34.82 -22.22 -40.18
N GLY A 115 -34.25 -21.58 -41.20
CA GLY A 115 -34.81 -21.56 -42.56
C GLY A 115 -35.03 -22.96 -43.12
N PHE A 116 -34.07 -23.87 -42.92
CA PHE A 116 -34.19 -25.28 -43.33
C PHE A 116 -35.15 -26.12 -42.45
N TYR A 117 -35.20 -25.88 -41.14
CA TYR A 117 -36.08 -26.62 -40.23
C TYR A 117 -37.56 -26.17 -40.25
N LYS A 118 -37.82 -24.92 -40.64
CA LYS A 118 -39.17 -24.35 -40.82
C LYS A 118 -39.24 -23.53 -42.11
N PRO A 119 -39.23 -24.18 -43.29
CA PRO A 119 -39.45 -23.48 -44.56
C PRO A 119 -40.84 -22.84 -44.57
N ASN A 120 -40.94 -21.64 -45.14
CA ASN A 120 -42.24 -21.01 -45.38
C ASN A 120 -42.95 -21.72 -46.54
N PRO A 121 -44.29 -21.81 -46.56
CA PRO A 121 -45.03 -22.40 -47.67
C PRO A 121 -44.73 -21.63 -48.96
N GLY A 122 -43.97 -22.26 -49.87
CA GLY A 122 -43.49 -21.67 -51.13
C GLY A 122 -41.97 -21.56 -51.28
N THR A 123 -41.17 -21.71 -50.22
CA THR A 123 -39.69 -21.64 -50.34
C THR A 123 -39.08 -22.98 -50.76
N VAL A 124 -38.78 -23.14 -52.05
CA VAL A 124 -37.97 -24.26 -52.57
C VAL A 124 -36.49 -23.87 -52.57
N PHE A 125 -35.67 -24.52 -51.75
CA PHE A 125 -34.23 -24.28 -51.71
C PHE A 125 -33.54 -24.77 -53.00
N SER A 126 -32.93 -23.82 -53.72
CA SER A 126 -32.20 -24.09 -54.96
C SER A 126 -30.87 -24.82 -54.72
N THR A 127 -30.26 -25.33 -55.78
CA THR A 127 -28.91 -25.90 -55.74
C THR A 127 -27.88 -24.86 -55.25
N TYR A 128 -28.07 -23.59 -55.59
CA TYR A 128 -27.21 -22.49 -55.15
C TYR A 128 -27.31 -22.22 -53.65
N ASP A 129 -28.51 -22.32 -53.05
CA ASP A 129 -28.69 -22.18 -51.59
C ASP A 129 -27.97 -23.30 -50.82
N ARG A 130 -27.90 -24.51 -51.40
CA ARG A 130 -27.16 -25.65 -50.81
C ARG A 130 -25.65 -25.49 -50.93
N LEU A 131 -25.16 -24.96 -52.06
CA LEU A 131 -23.73 -24.66 -52.25
C LEU A 131 -23.26 -23.56 -51.31
N LEU A 132 -24.04 -22.48 -51.16
CA LEU A 132 -23.71 -21.37 -50.28
C LEU A 132 -23.79 -21.78 -48.81
N LEU A 133 -24.75 -22.63 -48.41
CA LEU A 133 -24.73 -23.28 -47.09
C LEU A 133 -23.45 -24.13 -46.88
N GLY A 134 -23.01 -24.88 -47.90
CA GLY A 134 -21.80 -25.70 -47.82
C GLY A 134 -20.54 -24.86 -47.57
N ILE A 135 -20.35 -23.78 -48.33
CA ILE A 135 -19.24 -22.83 -48.15
C ILE A 135 -19.32 -22.18 -46.76
N PHE A 136 -20.51 -21.74 -46.35
CA PHE A 136 -20.77 -21.16 -45.04
C PHE A 136 -20.40 -22.11 -43.89
N VAL A 137 -20.81 -23.38 -43.95
CA VAL A 137 -20.49 -24.39 -42.91
C VAL A 137 -18.98 -24.64 -42.83
N CYS A 138 -18.29 -24.73 -43.97
CA CYS A 138 -16.83 -24.82 -43.98
C CYS A 138 -16.16 -23.58 -43.37
N ARG A 139 -16.62 -22.36 -43.70
CA ARG A 139 -16.12 -21.13 -43.06
C ARG A 139 -16.33 -21.15 -41.56
N TYR A 140 -17.54 -21.43 -41.10
CA TYR A 140 -17.89 -21.45 -39.69
C TYR A 140 -17.02 -22.43 -38.88
N ILE A 141 -16.70 -23.60 -39.46
CA ILE A 141 -15.76 -24.55 -38.87
C ILE A 141 -14.35 -23.95 -38.76
N PHE A 142 -13.86 -23.26 -39.79
CA PHE A 142 -12.55 -22.59 -39.74
C PHE A 142 -12.52 -21.41 -38.76
N GLU A 143 -13.58 -20.60 -38.67
CA GLU A 143 -13.69 -19.50 -37.69
C GLU A 143 -13.72 -20.06 -36.25
N LEU A 144 -14.48 -21.12 -35.99
CA LEU A 144 -14.53 -21.80 -34.69
C LEU A 144 -13.17 -22.39 -34.29
N PHE A 145 -12.47 -23.06 -35.22
CA PHE A 145 -11.10 -23.54 -34.96
C PHE A 145 -10.13 -22.38 -34.72
N THR A 146 -10.22 -21.29 -35.50
CA THR A 146 -9.38 -20.10 -35.32
C THR A 146 -9.57 -19.51 -33.92
N PHE A 147 -10.83 -19.37 -33.47
CA PHE A 147 -11.16 -18.94 -32.13
C PHE A 147 -10.59 -19.89 -31.06
N ILE A 148 -10.82 -21.20 -31.17
CA ILE A 148 -10.31 -22.20 -30.21
C ILE A 148 -8.77 -22.15 -30.12
N PHE A 149 -8.06 -22.16 -31.25
CA PHE A 149 -6.60 -22.08 -31.26
C PHE A 149 -6.08 -20.73 -30.74
N SER A 150 -6.82 -19.63 -30.94
CA SER A 150 -6.48 -18.31 -30.38
C SER A 150 -6.62 -18.28 -28.85
N VAL A 151 -7.65 -18.92 -28.29
CA VAL A 151 -7.86 -19.06 -26.84
C VAL A 151 -6.78 -19.98 -26.24
N ILE A 152 -6.44 -21.09 -26.90
CA ILE A 152 -5.32 -21.95 -26.50
C ILE A 152 -4.01 -21.15 -26.50
N GLN A 153 -3.73 -20.39 -27.57
CA GLN A 153 -2.52 -19.57 -27.66
C GLN A 153 -2.50 -18.48 -26.57
N LEU A 154 -3.63 -17.84 -26.26
CA LEU A 154 -3.75 -16.86 -25.17
C LEU A 154 -3.35 -17.48 -23.82
N LEU A 155 -3.93 -18.65 -23.48
CA LEU A 155 -3.66 -19.36 -22.23
C LEU A 155 -2.20 -19.84 -22.11
N TYR A 156 -1.60 -20.33 -23.21
CA TYR A 156 -0.21 -20.78 -23.24
C TYR A 156 0.81 -19.63 -23.25
N THR A 157 0.46 -18.45 -23.78
CA THR A 157 1.38 -17.30 -23.86
C THR A 157 1.57 -16.60 -22.51
N THR A 158 0.59 -16.69 -21.60
CA THR A 158 0.62 -16.08 -20.26
C THR A 158 1.51 -16.82 -19.26
N ARG A 159 2.84 -16.84 -19.47
CA ARG A 159 3.81 -17.15 -18.39
C ARG A 159 5.19 -16.48 -18.44
N HIS A 160 5.45 -15.57 -19.37
CA HIS A 160 6.64 -14.69 -19.34
C HIS A 160 6.26 -13.22 -19.19
N ILE A 161 5.65 -12.88 -18.04
CA ILE A 161 5.87 -11.56 -17.43
C ILE A 161 7.24 -11.68 -16.73
N PRO A 162 8.29 -10.94 -17.14
CA PRO A 162 9.50 -10.88 -16.33
C PRO A 162 9.13 -10.25 -14.98
N ALA A 163 9.58 -10.86 -13.88
CA ALA A 163 9.26 -10.40 -12.54
C ALA A 163 10.00 -9.09 -12.22
N THR A 164 9.50 -7.97 -12.75
CA THR A 164 9.73 -6.66 -12.14
C THR A 164 9.11 -6.72 -10.74
N GLU A 165 9.96 -6.87 -9.73
CA GLU A 165 9.54 -6.99 -8.34
C GLU A 165 8.60 -5.82 -7.98
N PRO A 166 7.49 -6.07 -7.26
CA PRO A 166 6.74 -5.01 -6.64
C PRO A 166 7.54 -4.44 -5.47
N LEU A 167 8.49 -3.53 -5.78
CA LEU A 167 9.34 -2.80 -4.84
C LEU A 167 8.54 -1.98 -3.79
N LEU A 168 7.22 -1.91 -3.93
CA LEU A 168 6.26 -1.39 -2.95
C LEU A 168 5.17 -2.43 -2.63
N SER A 169 5.56 -3.54 -1.99
CA SER A 169 4.66 -4.38 -1.19
C SER A 169 4.29 -3.69 0.14
N SER A 170 3.81 -2.45 0.06
CA SER A 170 3.61 -1.52 1.17
C SER A 170 2.37 -1.82 2.03
N GLN A 171 2.31 -3.04 2.58
CA GLN A 171 1.44 -3.40 3.71
C GLN A 171 2.21 -4.11 4.82
N SER A 172 3.42 -3.64 5.10
CA SER A 172 4.15 -3.92 6.35
C SER A 172 3.39 -3.33 7.54
N THR A 173 2.36 -4.05 8.01
CA THR A 173 1.50 -3.66 9.14
C THR A 173 2.19 -3.98 10.48
N TYR A 174 3.45 -3.53 10.63
CA TYR A 174 4.16 -3.54 11.89
C TYR A 174 3.65 -2.43 12.81
N GLY A 175 3.63 -2.67 14.12
CA GLY A 175 2.96 -1.80 15.07
C GLY A 175 1.46 -2.12 15.16
N THR A 176 1.13 -3.04 16.05
CA THR A 176 -0.21 -3.21 16.63
C THR A 176 -0.58 -1.95 17.40
N ILE A 177 -1.83 -1.51 17.26
CA ILE A 177 -2.35 -0.30 17.92
C ILE A 177 -3.22 -0.72 19.10
N ASN A 178 -2.84 -0.32 20.32
CA ASN A 178 -3.76 -0.31 21.44
C ASN A 178 -4.83 0.76 21.17
N ASN A 179 -6.09 0.36 21.05
CA ASN A 179 -7.21 1.28 20.79
C ASN A 179 -7.66 2.07 22.05
N ASP A 180 -6.81 2.18 23.08
CA ASP A 180 -7.14 2.79 24.38
C ASP A 180 -7.25 4.32 24.32
N LEU A 181 -6.92 4.95 23.19
CA LEU A 181 -7.22 6.35 22.90
C LEU A 181 -8.62 6.56 22.28
N SER A 182 -9.53 5.58 22.38
CA SER A 182 -10.97 5.87 22.31
C SER A 182 -11.44 6.49 23.63
N THR A 183 -11.22 7.80 23.80
CA THR A 183 -11.88 8.58 24.86
C THR A 183 -13.40 8.37 24.76
N ASN A 184 -14.00 7.85 25.84
CA ASN A 184 -15.28 7.15 25.76
C ASN A 184 -16.51 8.10 25.70
N LYS A 185 -16.67 8.80 24.58
CA LYS A 185 -17.87 9.57 24.20
C LYS A 185 -18.02 9.60 22.68
N GLN A 186 -19.14 9.08 22.16
CA GLN A 186 -19.61 9.53 20.85
C GLN A 186 -20.16 10.96 20.98
N PRO A 187 -19.78 11.91 20.11
CA PRO A 187 -20.47 13.18 20.00
C PRO A 187 -21.87 12.91 19.40
N LYS A 188 -22.92 13.05 20.20
CA LYS A 188 -24.29 12.62 19.86
C LYS A 188 -25.01 13.54 18.84
N ASP A 189 -24.26 14.21 17.97
CA ASP A 189 -24.72 15.35 17.16
C ASP A 189 -23.94 15.53 15.83
N GLU A 190 -23.37 14.45 15.28
CA GLU A 190 -22.50 14.47 14.07
C GLU A 190 -23.12 15.18 12.84
N SER A 191 -24.45 15.11 12.67
CA SER A 191 -25.15 15.63 11.49
C SER A 191 -25.04 17.15 11.35
N LYS A 192 -24.96 17.91 12.46
CA LYS A 192 -24.79 19.37 12.43
C LYS A 192 -23.40 19.80 11.95
N GLY A 193 -22.39 18.92 12.11
CA GLY A 193 -21.02 19.16 11.64
C GLY A 193 -20.82 18.85 10.14
N PHE A 194 -21.56 17.88 9.60
CA PHE A 194 -21.38 17.31 8.25
C PHE A 194 -21.15 18.37 7.16
N TRP A 195 -22.08 19.32 7.01
CA TRP A 195 -22.07 20.26 5.88
C TRP A 195 -20.93 21.29 5.99
N LYS A 196 -20.68 21.80 7.20
CA LYS A 196 -19.56 22.73 7.47
C LYS A 196 -18.20 22.06 7.27
N ARG A 197 -18.08 20.77 7.60
CA ARG A 197 -16.88 19.95 7.36
C ARG A 197 -16.67 19.68 5.87
N PHE A 198 -17.71 19.20 5.17
CA PHE A 198 -17.65 18.95 3.72
C PHE A 198 -17.24 20.20 2.92
N MET A 199 -17.81 21.36 3.26
CA MET A 199 -17.47 22.63 2.62
C MET A 199 -16.03 23.10 2.89
N ARG A 200 -15.38 22.62 3.95
CA ARG A 200 -13.94 22.86 4.23
C ARG A 200 -13.02 22.02 3.32
N VAL A 201 -13.52 20.91 2.77
CA VAL A 201 -12.76 20.02 1.86
C VAL A 201 -12.91 20.43 0.39
N LEU A 202 -14.05 21.01 0.01
CA LEU A 202 -14.38 21.38 -1.38
C LEU A 202 -13.28 22.20 -2.10
N PRO A 203 -12.58 23.16 -1.46
CA PRO A 203 -11.48 23.91 -2.09
C PRO A 203 -10.20 23.10 -2.36
N PHE A 204 -9.97 22.00 -1.63
CA PHE A 204 -8.85 21.07 -1.87
C PHE A 204 -9.19 20.00 -2.91
N ILE A 205 -10.49 19.75 -3.08
CA ILE A 205 -11.06 18.85 -4.09
C ILE A 205 -11.08 19.53 -5.46
N TRP A 206 -11.44 20.81 -5.53
CA TRP A 206 -11.46 21.54 -6.80
C TRP A 206 -10.04 21.90 -7.24
N PRO A 207 -9.56 21.44 -8.41
CA PRO A 207 -8.18 21.67 -8.85
C PRO A 207 -8.03 23.10 -9.41
N HIS A 208 -8.03 24.10 -8.53
CA HIS A 208 -7.97 25.53 -8.86
C HIS A 208 -6.84 25.87 -9.84
N ASN A 209 -5.67 25.23 -9.69
CA ASN A 209 -4.47 25.50 -10.47
C ASN A 209 -4.41 24.78 -11.84
N ASN A 210 -5.41 23.96 -12.22
CA ASN A 210 -5.32 23.19 -13.47
C ASN A 210 -6.66 23.02 -14.20
N PHE A 211 -6.87 23.88 -15.22
CA PHE A 211 -8.07 23.89 -16.07
C PHE A 211 -8.38 22.54 -16.73
N LYS A 212 -7.37 21.71 -17.08
CA LYS A 212 -7.60 20.38 -17.66
C LYS A 212 -8.27 19.42 -16.66
N LEU A 213 -7.91 19.51 -15.38
CA LEU A 213 -8.55 18.69 -14.33
C LEU A 213 -9.97 19.19 -14.03
N GLN A 214 -10.21 20.51 -14.09
CA GLN A 214 -11.56 21.08 -13.96
C GLN A 214 -12.49 20.59 -15.07
N GLN A 215 -12.00 20.55 -16.32
CA GLN A 215 -12.73 19.97 -17.46
C GLN A 215 -13.06 18.48 -17.25
N LEU A 216 -12.13 17.68 -16.72
CA LEU A 216 -12.39 16.26 -16.39
C LEU A 216 -13.46 16.10 -15.30
N VAL A 217 -13.43 16.92 -14.24
CA VAL A 217 -14.48 16.93 -13.21
C VAL A 217 -15.85 17.24 -13.81
N ILE A 218 -15.95 18.29 -14.63
CA ILE A 218 -17.20 18.68 -15.31
C ILE A 218 -17.68 17.55 -16.25
N MET A 219 -16.76 16.91 -16.99
CA MET A 219 -17.08 15.77 -17.85
C MET A 219 -17.63 14.57 -17.05
N CYS A 220 -17.06 14.27 -15.88
CA CYS A 220 -17.60 13.23 -14.99
C CYS A 220 -19.01 13.56 -14.47
N PHE A 221 -19.30 14.84 -14.15
CA PHE A 221 -20.65 15.27 -13.78
C PHE A 221 -21.65 15.17 -14.96
N LEU A 222 -21.24 15.52 -16.18
CA LEU A 222 -22.08 15.37 -17.37
C LEU A 222 -22.35 13.89 -17.70
N LEU A 223 -21.33 13.02 -17.58
CA LEU A 223 -21.50 11.57 -17.72
C LEU A 223 -22.40 10.97 -16.64
N MET A 224 -22.34 11.47 -15.39
CA MET A 224 -23.25 11.09 -14.31
C MET A 224 -24.71 11.45 -14.63
N LEU A 225 -24.97 12.66 -15.13
CA LEU A 225 -26.31 13.08 -15.55
C LEU A 225 -26.81 12.25 -16.75
N PHE A 226 -25.95 11.95 -17.72
CA PHE A 226 -26.29 11.09 -18.84
C PHE A 226 -26.57 9.63 -18.41
N SER A 227 -25.82 9.12 -17.43
CA SER A 227 -26.05 7.82 -16.79
C SER A 227 -27.45 7.77 -16.14
N LEU A 228 -27.87 8.81 -15.41
CA LEU A 228 -29.23 8.89 -14.85
C LEU A 228 -30.31 8.78 -15.93
N VAL A 229 -30.14 9.47 -17.07
CA VAL A 229 -31.09 9.39 -18.19
C VAL A 229 -31.19 7.98 -18.78
N ILE A 230 -30.06 7.32 -19.07
CA ILE A 230 -30.06 5.95 -19.61
C ILE A 230 -30.58 4.92 -18.60
N ASN A 231 -30.36 5.14 -17.30
CA ASN A 231 -30.93 4.30 -16.25
C ASN A 231 -32.47 4.31 -16.25
N VAL A 232 -33.12 5.40 -16.66
CA VAL A 232 -34.58 5.46 -16.81
C VAL A 232 -35.05 4.76 -18.08
N PHE A 233 -34.36 4.98 -19.21
CA PHE A 233 -34.79 4.43 -20.50
C PHE A 233 -34.55 2.92 -20.64
N THR A 234 -33.57 2.33 -19.95
CA THR A 234 -33.25 0.90 -20.12
C THR A 234 -34.41 -0.03 -19.71
N PRO A 235 -35.07 0.14 -18.54
CA PRO A 235 -36.27 -0.64 -18.19
C PRO A 235 -37.50 -0.34 -19.06
N LEU A 236 -37.68 0.91 -19.51
CA LEU A 236 -38.80 1.28 -20.39
C LEU A 236 -38.68 0.59 -21.77
N GLN A 237 -37.45 0.52 -22.31
CA GLN A 237 -37.19 -0.05 -23.63
C GLN A 237 -37.45 -1.58 -23.69
N ILE A 238 -37.16 -2.34 -22.62
CA ILE A 238 -37.48 -3.78 -22.60
C ILE A 238 -38.99 -4.04 -22.54
N GLY A 239 -39.76 -3.19 -21.87
CA GLY A 239 -41.23 -3.23 -21.97
C GLY A 239 -41.72 -2.96 -23.38
N TYR A 240 -41.17 -1.97 -24.07
CA TYR A 240 -41.51 -1.67 -25.47
C TYR A 240 -41.18 -2.84 -26.43
N VAL A 241 -40.06 -3.53 -26.21
CA VAL A 241 -39.70 -4.77 -26.94
C VAL A 241 -40.77 -5.85 -26.76
N VAL A 242 -41.20 -6.09 -25.51
CA VAL A 242 -42.24 -7.08 -25.18
C VAL A 242 -43.60 -6.70 -25.79
N ASP A 243 -43.94 -5.41 -25.82
CA ASP A 243 -45.19 -4.95 -26.43
C ASP A 243 -45.20 -5.08 -27.96
N GLN A 244 -44.05 -4.92 -28.63
CA GLN A 244 -43.93 -5.19 -30.06
C GLN A 244 -44.14 -6.69 -30.37
N PHE A 245 -43.55 -7.58 -29.58
CA PHE A 245 -43.75 -9.03 -29.74
C PHE A 245 -45.22 -9.45 -29.58
N ASN A 246 -45.96 -8.84 -28.65
CA ASN A 246 -47.37 -9.14 -28.41
C ASN A 246 -48.33 -8.49 -29.43
N ARG A 247 -47.99 -7.33 -29.99
CA ARG A 247 -48.88 -6.58 -30.91
C ARG A 247 -48.64 -6.89 -32.40
N ASN A 248 -47.41 -7.17 -32.81
CA ASN A 248 -47.03 -7.36 -34.22
C ASN A 248 -46.17 -8.62 -34.42
N PRO A 249 -46.65 -9.84 -34.13
CA PRO A 249 -45.84 -11.07 -34.19
C PRO A 249 -45.28 -11.40 -35.58
N THR A 250 -45.77 -10.76 -36.64
CA THR A 250 -45.29 -10.93 -38.03
C THR A 250 -44.13 -10.01 -38.41
N LYS A 251 -43.71 -9.06 -37.55
CA LYS A 251 -42.57 -8.15 -37.81
C LYS A 251 -41.50 -8.30 -36.74
N PHE A 252 -40.33 -8.79 -37.14
CA PHE A 252 -39.19 -8.95 -36.23
C PHE A 252 -38.70 -7.59 -35.69
N ALA A 253 -38.87 -7.35 -34.39
CA ALA A 253 -38.64 -6.05 -33.74
C ALA A 253 -37.15 -5.75 -33.45
N TRP A 254 -36.26 -6.07 -34.40
CA TRP A 254 -34.80 -6.00 -34.24
C TRP A 254 -34.31 -4.66 -33.70
N GLY A 255 -34.76 -3.54 -34.28
CA GLY A 255 -34.34 -2.20 -33.86
C GLY A 255 -34.65 -1.89 -32.39
N ALA A 256 -35.79 -2.35 -31.88
CA ALA A 256 -36.16 -2.17 -30.47
C ALA A 256 -35.22 -2.97 -29.53
N VAL A 257 -34.83 -4.18 -29.95
CA VAL A 257 -33.87 -5.04 -29.23
C VAL A 257 -32.46 -4.46 -29.28
N CYS A 258 -32.01 -3.98 -30.44
CA CYS A 258 -30.71 -3.33 -30.59
C CYS A 258 -30.58 -2.07 -29.71
N ILE A 259 -31.63 -1.24 -29.63
CA ILE A 259 -31.67 -0.07 -28.75
C ILE A 259 -31.64 -0.50 -27.27
N TYR A 260 -32.38 -1.55 -26.89
CA TYR A 260 -32.31 -2.10 -25.52
C TYR A 260 -30.89 -2.57 -25.17
N VAL A 261 -30.24 -3.35 -26.03
CA VAL A 261 -28.87 -3.85 -25.81
C VAL A 261 -27.86 -2.70 -25.78
N GLY A 262 -28.00 -1.68 -26.64
CA GLY A 262 -27.19 -0.46 -26.62
C GLY A 262 -27.31 0.31 -25.31
N PHE A 263 -28.52 0.55 -24.82
CA PHE A 263 -28.73 1.12 -23.49
C PHE A 263 -28.18 0.22 -22.38
N LYS A 264 -28.32 -1.11 -22.48
CA LYS A 264 -27.75 -2.06 -21.50
C LYS A 264 -26.23 -2.09 -21.47
N PHE A 265 -25.55 -1.78 -22.56
CA PHE A 265 -24.09 -1.66 -22.64
C PHE A 265 -23.58 -0.32 -22.07
N LEU A 266 -24.36 0.75 -22.25
CA LEU A 266 -24.09 2.06 -21.65
C LEU A 266 -24.35 2.07 -20.13
N GLN A 267 -25.38 1.34 -19.68
CA GLN A 267 -25.81 1.19 -18.29
C GLN A 267 -24.95 0.21 -17.47
N GLY A 268 -24.78 0.52 -16.18
CA GLY A 268 -24.50 -0.46 -15.13
C GLY A 268 -23.16 -0.24 -14.42
N THR A 269 -22.89 -1.02 -13.37
CA THR A 269 -21.68 -0.91 -12.54
C THR A 269 -20.38 -1.04 -13.34
N SER A 270 -20.43 -1.80 -14.44
CA SER A 270 -19.35 -1.97 -15.43
C SER A 270 -19.76 -1.52 -16.84
N GLY A 271 -20.86 -0.75 -16.97
CA GLY A 271 -21.31 -0.19 -18.24
C GLY A 271 -20.37 0.91 -18.73
N LEU A 272 -20.38 1.18 -20.04
CA LEU A 272 -19.39 2.07 -20.67
C LEU A 272 -19.32 3.46 -20.00
N ILE A 273 -20.46 4.02 -19.61
CA ILE A 273 -20.50 5.35 -18.97
C ILE A 273 -19.82 5.32 -17.60
N GLN A 274 -20.14 4.33 -16.76
CA GLN A 274 -19.54 4.21 -15.43
C GLN A 274 -18.05 3.88 -15.51
N ALA A 275 -17.64 3.03 -16.46
CA ALA A 275 -16.24 2.71 -16.71
C ALA A 275 -15.44 3.95 -17.15
N LEU A 276 -15.97 4.73 -18.10
CA LEU A 276 -15.36 5.97 -18.58
C LEU A 276 -15.30 7.03 -17.48
N GLN A 277 -16.38 7.21 -16.72
CA GLN A 277 -16.45 8.13 -15.57
C GLN A 277 -15.43 7.77 -14.49
N ASN A 278 -15.30 6.49 -14.14
CA ASN A 278 -14.31 6.00 -13.20
C ASN A 278 -12.88 6.25 -13.72
N TYR A 279 -12.62 6.02 -15.02
CA TYR A 279 -11.32 6.25 -15.65
C TYR A 279 -10.92 7.74 -15.64
N LEU A 280 -11.84 8.63 -16.05
CA LEU A 280 -11.63 10.09 -16.07
C LEU A 280 -11.47 10.68 -14.65
N TRP A 281 -11.95 9.98 -13.62
CA TRP A 281 -11.77 10.36 -12.22
C TRP A 281 -10.39 10.02 -11.65
N ILE A 282 -9.68 9.00 -12.17
CA ILE A 282 -8.38 8.58 -11.64
C ILE A 282 -7.36 9.74 -11.58
N PRO A 283 -7.17 10.57 -12.64
CA PRO A 283 -6.26 11.71 -12.58
C PRO A 283 -6.65 12.77 -11.53
N VAL A 284 -7.95 12.97 -11.31
CA VAL A 284 -8.47 13.93 -10.30
C VAL A 284 -8.14 13.42 -8.90
N GLY A 285 -8.49 12.17 -8.60
CA GLY A 285 -8.20 11.55 -7.30
C GLY A 285 -6.70 11.51 -6.99
N GLN A 286 -5.86 11.14 -7.96
CA GLN A 286 -4.40 11.13 -7.80
C GLN A 286 -3.82 12.54 -7.56
N TYR A 287 -4.37 13.57 -8.23
CA TYR A 287 -3.98 14.96 -7.99
C TYR A 287 -4.35 15.40 -6.56
N THR A 288 -5.59 15.20 -6.13
CA THR A 288 -6.06 15.57 -4.78
C THR A 288 -5.27 14.84 -3.69
N THR A 289 -5.02 13.54 -3.86
CA THR A 289 -4.17 12.77 -2.93
C THR A 289 -2.78 13.38 -2.82
N ARG A 290 -2.10 13.62 -3.96
CA ARG A 290 -0.75 14.20 -3.96
C ARG A 290 -0.72 15.58 -3.29
N GLU A 291 -1.66 16.47 -3.60
CA GLU A 291 -1.66 17.83 -3.06
C GLU A 291 -1.86 17.83 -1.54
N ILE A 292 -2.80 17.02 -1.03
CA ILE A 292 -3.09 16.92 0.40
C ILE A 292 -1.92 16.25 1.15
N SER A 293 -1.40 15.11 0.67
CA SER A 293 -0.29 14.42 1.34
C SER A 293 0.98 15.28 1.39
N VAL A 294 1.33 15.99 0.31
CA VAL A 294 2.52 16.88 0.31
C VAL A 294 2.32 18.08 1.24
N LYS A 295 1.15 18.71 1.24
CA LYS A 295 0.84 19.81 2.17
C LYS A 295 0.88 19.37 3.64
N LEU A 296 0.34 18.19 3.93
CA LEU A 296 0.31 17.65 5.29
C LEU A 296 1.70 17.19 5.75
N PHE A 297 2.49 16.58 4.88
CA PHE A 297 3.89 16.22 5.17
C PHE A 297 4.76 17.46 5.43
N ALA A 298 4.58 18.53 4.63
CA ALA A 298 5.24 19.81 4.87
C ALA A 298 4.77 20.48 6.17
N HIS A 299 3.48 20.41 6.51
CA HIS A 299 2.97 20.91 7.79
C HIS A 299 3.55 20.12 8.98
N LEU A 300 3.59 18.78 8.90
CA LEU A 300 4.20 17.91 9.91
C LEU A 300 5.67 18.24 10.17
N HIS A 301 6.46 18.54 9.14
CA HIS A 301 7.85 18.95 9.30
C HIS A 301 8.06 20.32 9.96
N ASN A 302 7.00 21.12 10.08
CA ASN A 302 7.00 22.41 10.79
C ASN A 302 6.40 22.32 12.21
N LEU A 303 5.94 21.13 12.64
CA LEU A 303 5.52 20.92 14.04
C LEU A 303 6.75 20.79 14.96
N SER A 304 6.54 21.07 16.24
CA SER A 304 7.64 21.11 17.21
C SER A 304 8.08 19.71 17.68
N LEU A 305 9.30 19.63 18.20
CA LEU A 305 9.90 18.37 18.66
C LEU A 305 9.04 17.66 19.74
N HIS A 306 8.31 18.42 20.56
CA HIS A 306 7.31 17.89 21.50
C HIS A 306 6.28 16.99 20.82
N PHE A 307 5.72 17.42 19.68
CA PHE A 307 4.70 16.67 18.94
C PHE A 307 5.23 15.33 18.44
N HIS A 308 6.49 15.30 17.99
CA HIS A 308 7.14 14.12 17.43
C HIS A 308 7.61 13.13 18.51
N ILE A 309 8.06 13.59 19.68
CA ILE A 309 8.44 12.70 20.79
C ILE A 309 7.20 12.03 21.40
N ASN A 310 6.10 12.77 21.56
CA ASN A 310 4.89 12.29 22.23
C ASN A 310 3.95 11.47 21.33
N ARG A 311 4.33 11.14 20.08
CA ARG A 311 3.52 10.34 19.14
C ARG A 311 4.37 9.37 18.32
N LYS A 312 3.85 8.16 18.07
CA LYS A 312 4.52 7.18 17.19
C LYS A 312 4.44 7.63 15.73
N THR A 313 5.58 7.86 15.08
CA THR A 313 5.65 8.35 13.68
C THR A 313 4.80 7.51 12.71
N GLY A 314 4.83 6.18 12.85
CA GLY A 314 4.01 5.27 12.04
C GLY A 314 2.50 5.34 12.30
N GLU A 315 2.06 5.89 13.44
CA GLU A 315 0.65 6.18 13.70
C GLU A 315 0.24 7.48 13.00
N VAL A 316 1.08 8.53 13.10
CA VAL A 316 0.85 9.82 12.42
C VAL A 316 0.76 9.61 10.90
N LEU A 317 1.71 8.88 10.30
CA LEU A 317 1.67 8.54 8.87
C LEU A 317 0.40 7.74 8.50
N ARG A 318 -0.04 6.80 9.33
CA ARG A 318 -1.32 6.08 9.13
C ARG A 318 -2.57 6.95 9.26
N VAL A 319 -2.49 8.14 9.85
CA VAL A 319 -3.57 9.14 9.83
C VAL A 319 -3.51 9.95 8.52
N VAL A 320 -2.31 10.35 8.08
CA VAL A 320 -2.09 11.01 6.77
C VAL A 320 -2.62 10.14 5.62
N ASP A 321 -2.17 8.89 5.55
CA ASP A 321 -2.51 7.96 4.46
C ASP A 321 -4.01 7.67 4.41
N ARG A 322 -4.63 7.39 5.57
CA ARG A 322 -6.06 7.09 5.62
C ARG A 322 -6.90 8.32 5.35
N GLY A 323 -6.68 9.43 6.05
CA GLY A 323 -7.48 10.65 5.85
C GLY A 323 -7.43 11.17 4.41
N THR A 324 -6.25 11.13 3.77
CA THR A 324 -6.11 11.52 2.36
C THR A 324 -6.91 10.61 1.43
N ASN A 325 -6.79 9.29 1.57
CA ASN A 325 -7.55 8.34 0.75
C ASN A 325 -9.06 8.42 1.03
N SER A 326 -9.44 8.61 2.29
CA SER A 326 -10.82 8.77 2.74
C SER A 326 -11.50 9.98 2.11
N ILE A 327 -10.81 11.11 1.92
CA ILE A 327 -11.36 12.28 1.20
C ILE A 327 -11.75 11.92 -0.24
N VAL A 328 -10.83 11.31 -1.00
CA VAL A 328 -11.07 10.96 -2.41
C VAL A 328 -12.15 9.89 -2.56
N GLN A 329 -12.19 8.91 -1.64
CA GLN A 329 -13.20 7.86 -1.62
C GLN A 329 -14.59 8.40 -1.24
N LEU A 330 -14.69 9.21 -0.17
CA LEU A 330 -15.93 9.82 0.32
C LEU A 330 -16.58 10.67 -0.77
N LEU A 331 -15.79 11.51 -1.44
CA LEU A 331 -16.28 12.33 -2.55
C LEU A 331 -16.81 11.46 -3.70
N SER A 332 -16.03 10.49 -4.16
CA SER A 332 -16.41 9.57 -5.24
C SER A 332 -17.69 8.80 -4.91
N GLN A 333 -17.84 8.33 -3.67
CA GLN A 333 -19.02 7.60 -3.20
C GLN A 333 -20.26 8.49 -3.12
N ILE A 334 -20.15 9.69 -2.54
CA ILE A 334 -21.28 10.63 -2.46
C ILE A 334 -21.75 11.03 -3.86
N VAL A 335 -20.83 11.43 -4.74
CA VAL A 335 -21.19 11.98 -6.06
C VAL A 335 -21.59 10.88 -7.05
N PHE A 336 -20.92 9.72 -7.09
CA PHE A 336 -21.12 8.73 -8.15
C PHE A 336 -21.92 7.48 -7.75
N GLN A 337 -22.20 7.28 -6.45
CA GLN A 337 -22.96 6.11 -5.99
C GLN A 337 -24.23 6.52 -5.23
N ILE A 338 -24.11 7.40 -4.23
CA ILE A 338 -25.23 7.76 -3.35
C ILE A 338 -26.19 8.73 -4.01
N PHE A 339 -25.69 9.85 -4.55
CA PHE A 339 -26.51 10.82 -5.25
C PHE A 339 -27.25 10.17 -6.45
N PRO A 340 -26.61 9.35 -7.31
CA PRO A 340 -27.32 8.65 -8.38
C PRO A 340 -28.30 7.58 -7.88
N ALA A 341 -28.03 6.87 -6.78
CA ALA A 341 -28.99 5.91 -6.21
C ALA A 341 -30.27 6.61 -5.71
N LEU A 342 -30.12 7.71 -4.94
CA LEU A 342 -31.25 8.48 -4.43
C LEU A 342 -32.02 9.18 -5.57
N ALA A 343 -31.31 9.75 -6.56
CA ALA A 343 -31.91 10.33 -7.75
C ALA A 343 -32.68 9.27 -8.57
N ASN A 344 -32.12 8.07 -8.78
CA ASN A 344 -32.82 6.99 -9.48
C ASN A 344 -34.11 6.56 -8.77
N ILE A 345 -34.15 6.53 -7.43
CA ILE A 345 -35.38 6.26 -6.66
C ILE A 345 -36.40 7.37 -6.87
N ALA A 346 -36.01 8.64 -6.73
CA ALA A 346 -36.91 9.78 -6.90
C ALA A 346 -37.47 9.84 -8.33
N ILE A 347 -36.63 9.66 -9.34
CA ILE A 347 -37.05 9.64 -10.76
C ILE A 347 -37.96 8.44 -11.02
N ALA A 348 -37.67 7.24 -10.48
CA ALA A 348 -38.56 6.09 -10.63
C ALA A 348 -39.96 6.34 -10.06
N VAL A 349 -40.06 6.93 -8.85
CA VAL A 349 -41.36 7.28 -8.25
C VAL A 349 -42.15 8.25 -9.14
N VAL A 350 -41.49 9.25 -9.73
CA VAL A 350 -42.12 10.17 -10.70
C VAL A 350 -42.56 9.42 -11.97
N VAL A 351 -41.67 8.62 -12.57
CA VAL A 351 -41.93 7.86 -13.80
C VAL A 351 -43.11 6.88 -13.62
N PHE A 352 -43.15 6.10 -12.54
CA PHE A 352 -44.28 5.19 -12.28
C PHE A 352 -45.59 5.93 -12.00
N SER A 353 -45.54 7.10 -11.34
CA SER A 353 -46.72 7.93 -11.07
C SER A 353 -47.31 8.54 -12.34
N VAL A 354 -46.47 9.00 -13.27
CA VAL A 354 -46.88 9.69 -14.51
C VAL A 354 -47.21 8.70 -15.64
N GLN A 355 -46.41 7.65 -15.81
CA GLN A 355 -46.54 6.72 -16.95
C GLN A 355 -47.66 5.68 -16.78
N PHE A 356 -48.03 5.35 -15.54
CA PHE A 356 -49.03 4.31 -15.24
C PHE A 356 -50.15 4.82 -14.34
N SER A 357 -49.82 5.22 -13.10
CA SER A 357 -50.68 5.98 -12.18
C SER A 357 -50.05 6.09 -10.79
N ILE A 358 -50.53 7.04 -9.98
CA ILE A 358 -50.07 7.34 -8.62
C ILE A 358 -49.91 6.09 -7.71
N PRO A 359 -50.82 5.09 -7.69
CA PRO A 359 -50.65 3.89 -6.85
C PRO A 359 -49.35 3.11 -7.12
N PHE A 360 -48.88 3.03 -8.37
CA PHE A 360 -47.61 2.37 -8.69
C PHE A 360 -46.42 3.14 -8.13
N GLY A 361 -46.43 4.47 -8.24
CA GLY A 361 -45.42 5.34 -7.63
C GLY A 361 -45.38 5.22 -6.10
N ILE A 362 -46.55 5.11 -5.45
CA ILE A 362 -46.67 4.88 -4.00
C ILE A 362 -46.08 3.52 -3.61
N ILE A 363 -46.36 2.44 -4.34
CA ILE A 363 -45.78 1.11 -4.06
C ILE A 363 -44.26 1.13 -4.14
N VAL A 364 -43.69 1.77 -5.18
CA VAL A 364 -42.24 1.93 -5.32
C VAL A 364 -41.67 2.78 -4.16
N PHE A 365 -42.27 3.92 -3.85
CA PHE A 365 -41.83 4.80 -2.76
C PHE A 365 -41.83 4.09 -1.40
N VAL A 366 -42.95 3.45 -1.04
CA VAL A 366 -43.09 2.73 0.24
C VAL A 366 -42.11 1.57 0.33
N THR A 367 -41.92 0.80 -0.75
CA THR A 367 -40.96 -0.31 -0.76
C THR A 367 -39.53 0.19 -0.55
N MET A 368 -39.10 1.23 -1.27
CA MET A 368 -37.73 1.75 -1.18
C MET A 368 -37.47 2.47 0.14
N ALA A 369 -38.45 3.21 0.68
CA ALA A 369 -38.36 3.84 1.99
C ALA A 369 -38.28 2.80 3.13
N LEU A 370 -39.12 1.77 3.09
CA LEU A 370 -39.09 0.67 4.06
C LEU A 370 -37.77 -0.13 3.96
N TYR A 371 -37.27 -0.38 2.75
CA TYR A 371 -35.99 -1.04 2.53
C TYR A 371 -34.83 -0.25 3.14
N LEU A 372 -34.80 1.08 2.91
CA LEU A 372 -33.79 1.97 3.46
C LEU A 372 -33.84 1.98 5.00
N TYR A 373 -35.04 2.13 5.58
CA TYR A 373 -35.26 2.12 7.02
C TYR A 373 -34.79 0.81 7.67
N VAL A 374 -35.25 -0.35 7.17
CA VAL A 374 -34.83 -1.67 7.64
C VAL A 374 -33.31 -1.85 7.50
N THR A 375 -32.73 -1.41 6.38
CA THR A 375 -31.28 -1.49 6.14
C THR A 375 -30.49 -0.69 7.17
N ILE A 376 -30.90 0.54 7.48
CA ILE A 376 -30.21 1.39 8.46
C ILE A 376 -30.30 0.78 9.87
N VAL A 377 -31.52 0.46 10.34
CA VAL A 377 -31.76 -0.04 11.71
C VAL A 377 -31.01 -1.37 11.97
N LEU A 378 -31.06 -2.32 11.02
CA LEU A 378 -30.34 -3.59 11.18
C LEU A 378 -28.81 -3.43 11.01
N THR A 379 -28.35 -2.44 10.23
CA THR A 379 -26.92 -2.12 10.11
C THR A 379 -26.37 -1.51 11.40
N GLU A 380 -27.11 -0.63 12.06
CA GLU A 380 -26.75 -0.05 13.36
C GLU A 380 -26.69 -1.14 14.43
N TRP A 381 -27.74 -1.95 14.57
CA TRP A 381 -27.77 -3.11 15.47
C TRP A 381 -26.57 -4.05 15.27
N ARG A 382 -26.29 -4.45 14.01
CA ARG A 382 -25.16 -5.32 13.66
C ARG A 382 -23.78 -4.70 13.95
N THR A 383 -23.67 -3.37 13.95
CA THR A 383 -22.38 -2.69 14.17
C THR A 383 -21.82 -2.98 15.58
N SER A 384 -22.68 -3.30 16.55
CA SER A 384 -22.25 -3.81 17.87
C SER A 384 -21.44 -5.12 17.78
N PHE A 385 -21.94 -6.13 17.05
CA PHE A 385 -21.23 -7.40 16.86
C PHE A 385 -19.93 -7.22 16.08
N ARG A 386 -19.95 -6.38 15.03
CA ARG A 386 -18.74 -6.06 14.26
C ARG A 386 -17.68 -5.37 15.13
N ARG A 387 -18.08 -4.48 16.06
CA ARG A 387 -17.14 -3.84 17.01
C ARG A 387 -16.46 -4.89 17.90
N LYS A 388 -17.21 -5.81 18.52
CA LYS A 388 -16.62 -6.85 19.38
C LYS A 388 -15.78 -7.87 18.61
N MET A 389 -16.13 -8.17 17.36
CA MET A 389 -15.31 -8.98 16.46
C MET A 389 -13.97 -8.29 16.15
N ASN A 390 -13.99 -7.01 15.74
CA ASN A 390 -12.77 -6.23 15.50
C ASN A 390 -11.89 -6.12 16.75
N GLU A 391 -12.49 -5.98 17.93
CA GLU A 391 -11.79 -5.92 19.22
C GLU A 391 -11.00 -7.20 19.49
N LEU A 392 -11.62 -8.37 19.30
CA LEU A 392 -10.99 -9.67 19.51
C LEU A 392 -9.97 -10.04 18.42
N ASP A 393 -10.19 -9.62 17.17
CA ASP A 393 -9.19 -9.74 16.09
C ASP A 393 -7.91 -8.96 16.43
N ASN A 394 -8.04 -7.70 16.87
CA ASN A 394 -6.90 -6.90 17.31
C ASN A 394 -6.20 -7.51 18.54
N TYR A 395 -6.96 -8.06 19.51
CA TYR A 395 -6.38 -8.73 20.67
C TYR A 395 -5.57 -9.98 20.28
N ALA A 396 -6.12 -10.85 19.44
CA ALA A 396 -5.43 -12.06 18.95
C ALA A 396 -4.15 -11.71 18.17
N ARG A 397 -4.24 -10.72 17.25
CA ARG A 397 -3.06 -10.21 16.52
C ARG A 397 -2.01 -9.62 17.45
N SER A 398 -2.44 -8.89 18.49
CA SER A 398 -1.53 -8.33 19.49
C SER A 398 -0.73 -9.42 20.19
N LYS A 399 -1.37 -10.53 20.57
CA LYS A 399 -0.66 -11.69 21.17
C LYS A 399 0.30 -12.39 20.21
N ALA A 400 -0.07 -12.56 18.94
CA ALA A 400 0.84 -13.11 17.95
C ALA A 400 2.09 -12.22 17.74
N VAL A 401 1.91 -10.90 17.64
CA VAL A 401 3.02 -9.95 17.46
C VAL A 401 3.91 -9.88 18.71
N ASP A 402 3.31 -9.83 19.91
CA ASP A 402 4.00 -9.84 21.21
C ASP A 402 4.88 -11.09 21.38
N SER A 403 4.36 -12.28 21.05
CA SER A 403 5.13 -13.53 21.09
C SER A 403 6.24 -13.61 20.02
N LEU A 404 6.05 -13.00 18.84
CA LEU A 404 7.03 -13.05 17.74
C LEU A 404 8.13 -12.00 17.89
N LEU A 405 7.86 -10.85 18.51
CA LEU A 405 8.89 -9.86 18.85
C LEU A 405 9.80 -10.39 19.96
N ASN A 406 9.24 -11.09 20.95
CA ASN A 406 9.98 -11.70 22.06
C ASN A 406 10.43 -13.15 21.75
N PHE A 407 10.73 -13.47 20.49
CA PHE A 407 11.04 -14.84 20.04
C PHE A 407 12.18 -15.50 20.84
N GLU A 408 13.26 -14.76 21.11
CA GLU A 408 14.39 -15.24 21.91
C GLU A 408 13.95 -15.58 23.34
N THR A 409 13.16 -14.72 23.98
CA THR A 409 12.59 -14.97 25.31
C THR A 409 11.69 -16.21 25.33
N VAL A 410 10.81 -16.36 24.34
CA VAL A 410 9.94 -17.54 24.20
C VAL A 410 10.77 -18.82 24.04
N LYS A 411 11.91 -18.76 23.35
CA LYS A 411 12.86 -19.88 23.21
C LYS A 411 13.65 -20.17 24.49
N TYR A 412 14.16 -19.14 25.18
CA TYR A 412 14.91 -19.30 26.43
C TYR A 412 14.09 -19.96 27.55
N TYR A 413 12.76 -19.81 27.54
CA TYR A 413 11.86 -20.43 28.52
C TYR A 413 11.06 -21.63 27.98
N ASN A 414 11.37 -22.13 26.77
CA ASN A 414 10.64 -23.22 26.10
C ASN A 414 9.10 -23.04 26.10
N ALA A 415 8.66 -21.79 25.90
CA ALA A 415 7.28 -21.37 26.08
C ALA A 415 6.42 -21.48 24.80
N GLU A 416 6.92 -22.10 23.73
CA GLU A 416 6.23 -22.14 22.43
C GLU A 416 4.84 -22.77 22.55
N SER A 417 4.74 -23.92 23.24
CA SER A 417 3.46 -24.61 23.48
C SER A 417 2.50 -23.78 24.34
N PHE A 418 3.01 -22.88 25.20
CA PHE A 418 2.17 -22.00 26.01
C PHE A 418 1.58 -20.86 25.17
N GLU A 419 2.41 -20.13 24.41
CA GLU A 419 1.94 -19.02 23.57
C GLU A 419 1.07 -19.50 22.39
N VAL A 420 1.32 -20.68 21.83
CA VAL A 420 0.42 -21.30 20.84
C VAL A 420 -0.98 -21.56 21.43
N ASN A 421 -1.06 -22.14 22.63
CA ASN A 421 -2.35 -22.36 23.32
C ASN A 421 -3.04 -21.04 23.72
N ARG A 422 -2.26 -20.01 24.09
CA ARG A 422 -2.75 -18.66 24.41
C ARG A 422 -3.35 -17.96 23.19
N TYR A 423 -2.73 -18.14 22.02
CA TYR A 423 -3.22 -17.63 20.74
C TYR A 423 -4.46 -18.38 20.26
N ASP A 424 -4.48 -19.73 20.36
CA ASP A 424 -5.65 -20.54 20.03
C ASP A 424 -6.90 -20.10 20.82
N GLN A 425 -6.77 -19.88 22.13
CA GLN A 425 -7.86 -19.37 22.98
C GLN A 425 -8.40 -18.02 22.48
N ALA A 426 -7.52 -17.09 22.10
CA ALA A 426 -7.93 -15.80 21.54
C ALA A 426 -8.64 -15.94 20.18
N ILE A 427 -8.19 -16.86 19.33
CA ILE A 427 -8.84 -17.19 18.05
C ILE A 427 -10.22 -17.83 18.26
N VAL A 428 -10.36 -18.72 19.24
CA VAL A 428 -11.65 -19.35 19.61
C VAL A 428 -12.65 -18.31 20.16
N GLU A 429 -12.20 -17.25 20.84
CA GLU A 429 -13.08 -16.13 21.21
C GLU A 429 -13.45 -15.24 20.01
N TYR A 430 -12.48 -14.89 19.16
CA TYR A 430 -12.71 -14.18 17.91
C TYR A 430 -13.75 -14.89 17.01
N GLN A 431 -13.62 -16.21 16.82
CA GLN A 431 -14.56 -17.02 16.03
C GLN A 431 -16.00 -16.95 16.55
N LYS A 432 -16.21 -16.94 17.87
CA LYS A 432 -17.54 -16.78 18.49
C LYS A 432 -18.15 -15.41 18.22
N ALA A 433 -17.32 -14.38 18.04
CA ALA A 433 -17.76 -13.03 17.68
C ALA A 433 -18.00 -12.88 16.17
N ASP A 434 -17.12 -13.43 15.31
CA ASP A 434 -17.36 -13.40 13.86
C ASP A 434 -18.61 -14.20 13.49
N TYR A 435 -18.85 -15.36 14.08
CA TYR A 435 -20.10 -16.11 13.86
C TYR A 435 -21.35 -15.23 14.06
N LYS A 436 -21.36 -14.37 15.09
CA LYS A 436 -22.46 -13.41 15.33
C LYS A 436 -22.49 -12.28 14.30
N ASN A 437 -21.33 -11.74 13.92
CA ASN A 437 -21.18 -10.74 12.86
C ASN A 437 -21.65 -11.25 11.47
N SER A 438 -21.41 -12.53 11.18
CA SER A 438 -21.75 -13.20 9.92
C SER A 438 -23.20 -13.71 9.90
N ALA A 439 -23.72 -14.22 11.03
CA ALA A 439 -25.13 -14.55 11.16
C ALA A 439 -26.02 -13.29 11.05
N SER A 440 -25.66 -12.19 11.71
CA SER A 440 -26.41 -10.92 11.62
C SER A 440 -26.37 -10.28 10.22
N LEU A 441 -25.35 -10.56 9.40
CA LEU A 441 -25.37 -10.18 7.97
C LEU A 441 -26.44 -10.95 7.20
N ASN A 442 -26.57 -12.25 7.44
CA ASN A 442 -27.59 -13.07 6.80
C ASN A 442 -29.01 -12.69 7.23
N VAL A 443 -29.21 -12.26 8.50
CA VAL A 443 -30.48 -11.68 8.96
C VAL A 443 -30.82 -10.38 8.23
N LEU A 444 -29.84 -9.48 8.05
CA LEU A 444 -30.02 -8.25 7.25
C LEU A 444 -30.40 -8.58 5.79
N ASN A 445 -29.67 -9.49 5.14
CA ASN A 445 -29.94 -9.91 3.77
C ASN A 445 -31.34 -10.53 3.62
N LEU A 446 -31.77 -11.35 4.58
CA LEU A 446 -33.10 -11.95 4.59
C LEU A 446 -34.21 -10.90 4.76
N ALA A 447 -34.04 -9.94 5.68
CA ALA A 447 -34.99 -8.85 5.89
C ALA A 447 -35.09 -7.93 4.65
N GLN A 448 -33.94 -7.57 4.04
CA GLN A 448 -33.89 -6.85 2.77
C GLN A 448 -34.63 -7.60 1.65
N ASN A 449 -34.39 -8.91 1.54
CA ASN A 449 -35.01 -9.75 0.51
C ASN A 449 -36.53 -9.87 0.72
N ALA A 450 -36.99 -10.00 1.97
CA ALA A 450 -38.42 -10.03 2.30
C ALA A 450 -39.12 -8.71 1.92
N VAL A 451 -38.51 -7.54 2.19
CA VAL A 451 -39.07 -6.24 1.81
C VAL A 451 -39.15 -6.07 0.29
N ILE A 452 -38.06 -6.33 -0.45
CA ILE A 452 -38.07 -6.15 -1.91
C ILE A 452 -38.99 -7.15 -2.60
N THR A 453 -39.05 -8.40 -2.13
CA THR A 453 -39.96 -9.43 -2.67
C THR A 453 -41.42 -9.12 -2.35
N GLY A 454 -41.71 -8.58 -1.16
CA GLY A 454 -43.05 -8.13 -0.78
C GLY A 454 -43.55 -6.96 -1.65
N GLY A 455 -42.69 -5.96 -1.88
CA GLY A 455 -43.01 -4.85 -2.78
C GLY A 455 -43.14 -5.27 -4.25
N LEU A 456 -42.28 -6.17 -4.71
CA LEU A 456 -42.37 -6.78 -6.05
C LEU A 456 -43.68 -7.58 -6.20
N LEU A 457 -44.09 -8.36 -5.19
CA LEU A 457 -45.36 -9.10 -5.18
C LEU A 457 -46.56 -8.14 -5.24
N ALA A 458 -46.60 -7.12 -4.37
CA ALA A 458 -47.70 -6.16 -4.33
C ALA A 458 -47.87 -5.41 -5.65
N GLY A 459 -46.77 -4.91 -6.23
CA GLY A 459 -46.79 -4.27 -7.54
C GLY A 459 -47.12 -5.25 -8.67
N SER A 460 -46.59 -6.48 -8.64
CA SER A 460 -46.87 -7.50 -9.66
C SER A 460 -48.35 -7.89 -9.70
N LEU A 461 -49.00 -8.02 -8.54
CA LEU A 461 -50.44 -8.29 -8.46
C LEU A 461 -51.27 -7.12 -9.01
N LEU A 462 -50.88 -5.87 -8.72
CA LEU A 462 -51.57 -4.70 -9.27
C LEU A 462 -51.38 -4.57 -10.79
N PHE A 463 -50.17 -4.83 -11.31
CA PHE A 463 -49.93 -4.88 -12.76
C PHE A 463 -50.72 -6.02 -13.41
N ALA A 464 -50.74 -7.24 -12.83
CA ALA A 464 -51.52 -8.36 -13.36
C ALA A 464 -53.04 -8.05 -13.38
N TYR A 465 -53.54 -7.30 -12.40
CA TYR A 465 -54.93 -6.85 -12.33
C TYR A 465 -55.27 -5.83 -13.44
N GLU A 466 -54.45 -4.80 -13.62
CA GLU A 466 -54.69 -3.78 -14.65
C GLU A 466 -54.38 -4.28 -16.09
N VAL A 467 -53.50 -5.29 -16.24
CA VAL A 467 -53.27 -6.02 -17.49
C VAL A 467 -54.42 -6.96 -17.83
N SER A 468 -54.96 -7.72 -16.87
CA SER A 468 -56.15 -8.56 -17.09
C SER A 468 -57.42 -7.75 -17.34
N ARG A 469 -57.45 -6.48 -16.93
CA ARG A 469 -58.45 -5.47 -17.32
C ARG A 469 -58.18 -4.78 -18.66
N GLY A 470 -57.12 -5.15 -19.39
CA GLY A 470 -56.79 -4.62 -20.71
C GLY A 470 -56.33 -3.15 -20.73
N ARG A 471 -56.07 -2.54 -19.57
CA ARG A 471 -55.66 -1.13 -19.46
C ARG A 471 -54.15 -0.94 -19.57
N LEU A 472 -53.39 -1.91 -19.08
CA LEU A 472 -51.93 -1.98 -19.19
C LEU A 472 -51.50 -3.17 -20.05
N THR A 473 -50.27 -3.12 -20.55
CA THR A 473 -49.71 -4.14 -21.44
C THR A 473 -48.76 -5.10 -20.72
N ALA A 474 -48.45 -6.24 -21.34
CA ALA A 474 -47.47 -7.19 -20.80
C ALA A 474 -46.07 -6.57 -20.67
N GLY A 475 -45.69 -5.64 -21.56
CA GLY A 475 -44.46 -4.87 -21.47
C GLY A 475 -44.41 -3.97 -20.23
N ALA A 476 -45.52 -3.37 -19.80
CA ALA A 476 -45.58 -2.57 -18.57
C ALA A 476 -45.19 -3.38 -17.32
N PHE A 477 -45.65 -4.64 -17.23
CA PHE A 477 -45.28 -5.57 -16.16
C PHE A 477 -43.79 -5.93 -16.19
N VAL A 478 -43.21 -6.17 -17.38
CA VAL A 478 -41.77 -6.45 -17.53
C VAL A 478 -40.91 -5.23 -17.17
N THR A 479 -41.31 -4.03 -17.60
CA THR A 479 -40.71 -2.75 -17.18
C THR A 479 -40.65 -2.65 -15.66
N PHE A 480 -41.77 -2.89 -14.97
CA PHE A 480 -41.82 -2.81 -13.50
C PHE A 480 -40.83 -3.76 -12.82
N ASN A 481 -40.81 -5.03 -13.24
CA ASN A 481 -39.93 -6.04 -12.65
C ASN A 481 -38.44 -5.68 -12.85
N VAL A 482 -38.05 -5.32 -14.07
CA VAL A 482 -36.66 -4.92 -14.39
C VAL A 482 -36.24 -3.64 -13.67
N TYR A 483 -37.12 -2.64 -13.55
CA TYR A 483 -36.82 -1.40 -12.83
C TYR A 483 -36.69 -1.64 -11.32
N MET A 484 -37.56 -2.46 -10.72
CA MET A 484 -37.44 -2.84 -9.30
C MET A 484 -36.11 -3.52 -8.98
N LEU A 485 -35.67 -4.46 -9.83
CA LEU A 485 -34.37 -5.13 -9.68
C LEU A 485 -33.18 -4.15 -9.86
N GLN A 486 -33.32 -3.18 -10.76
CA GLN A 486 -32.32 -2.13 -10.96
C GLN A 486 -32.20 -1.21 -9.73
N LEU A 487 -33.31 -0.81 -9.11
CA LEU A 487 -33.33 0.02 -7.89
C LEU A 487 -32.76 -0.71 -6.67
N TYR A 488 -33.04 -2.00 -6.53
CA TYR A 488 -32.48 -2.85 -5.47
C TYR A 488 -30.94 -2.91 -5.50
N THR A 489 -30.35 -2.99 -6.69
CA THR A 489 -28.92 -3.29 -6.89
C THR A 489 -27.96 -2.34 -6.13
N PRO A 490 -28.02 -1.00 -6.27
CA PRO A 490 -27.19 -0.09 -5.47
C PRO A 490 -27.62 -0.03 -4.00
N LEU A 491 -28.90 -0.30 -3.71
CA LEU A 491 -29.47 -0.19 -2.37
C LEU A 491 -29.01 -1.32 -1.44
N HIS A 492 -28.76 -2.51 -1.97
CA HIS A 492 -28.16 -3.63 -1.23
C HIS A 492 -26.78 -3.27 -0.63
N TRP A 493 -25.95 -2.53 -1.38
CA TRP A 493 -24.64 -2.07 -0.92
C TRP A 493 -24.71 -0.84 0.01
N PHE A 494 -25.87 -0.19 0.14
CA PHE A 494 -26.04 1.04 0.92
C PHE A 494 -25.63 0.88 2.39
N GLY A 495 -25.94 -0.25 3.04
CA GLY A 495 -25.50 -0.53 4.41
C GLY A 495 -23.97 -0.67 4.58
N THR A 496 -23.24 -0.90 3.49
CA THR A 496 -21.76 -0.86 3.47
C THR A 496 -21.26 0.54 3.16
N TYR A 497 -21.86 1.25 2.19
CA TYR A 497 -21.52 2.65 1.91
C TYR A 497 -21.74 3.54 3.14
N TYR A 498 -22.88 3.45 3.83
CA TYR A 498 -23.17 4.20 5.06
C TYR A 498 -22.03 4.13 6.09
N ARG A 499 -21.57 2.91 6.41
CA ARG A 499 -20.48 2.69 7.37
C ARG A 499 -19.11 3.12 6.82
N MET A 500 -18.89 3.03 5.51
CA MET A 500 -17.65 3.48 4.87
C MET A 500 -17.55 5.01 4.84
N ILE A 501 -18.67 5.72 4.64
CA ILE A 501 -18.76 7.17 4.77
C ILE A 501 -18.45 7.59 6.21
N GLN A 502 -19.07 6.97 7.22
CA GLN A 502 -18.77 7.25 8.63
C GLN A 502 -17.28 7.06 8.96
N GLN A 503 -16.68 5.93 8.54
CA GLN A 503 -15.25 5.69 8.72
C GLN A 503 -14.39 6.75 8.01
N ASN A 504 -14.74 7.10 6.77
CA ASN A 504 -14.02 8.11 6.00
C ASN A 504 -14.15 9.51 6.62
N PHE A 505 -15.29 9.86 7.25
CA PHE A 505 -15.42 11.09 8.02
C PHE A 505 -14.52 11.10 9.25
N ILE A 506 -14.41 9.98 9.99
CA ILE A 506 -13.56 9.88 11.19
C ILE A 506 -12.06 9.98 10.82
N ASP A 507 -11.62 9.28 9.78
CA ASP A 507 -10.21 9.32 9.36
C ASP A 507 -9.85 10.66 8.69
N MET A 508 -10.80 11.30 7.99
CA MET A 508 -10.67 12.67 7.50
C MET A 508 -10.65 13.70 8.65
N GLU A 509 -11.48 13.54 9.68
CA GLU A 509 -11.51 14.42 10.85
C GLU A 509 -10.16 14.40 11.59
N LYS A 510 -9.60 13.21 11.85
CA LYS A 510 -8.26 13.06 12.45
C LYS A 510 -7.13 13.65 11.59
N MET A 511 -7.30 13.68 10.28
CA MET A 511 -6.38 14.33 9.36
C MET A 511 -6.53 15.86 9.36
N PHE A 512 -7.73 16.40 9.61
CA PHE A 512 -7.91 17.84 9.84
C PHE A 512 -7.47 18.27 11.25
N GLU A 513 -7.70 17.47 12.29
CA GLU A 513 -7.09 17.66 13.62
C GLU A 513 -5.56 17.76 13.52
N LEU A 514 -4.95 17.06 12.56
CA LEU A 514 -3.51 17.08 12.29
C LEU A 514 -3.02 18.30 11.49
N PHE A 515 -3.91 18.98 10.74
CA PHE A 515 -3.64 20.26 10.07
C PHE A 515 -3.95 21.47 10.97
N ASP A 516 -4.88 21.31 11.91
CA ASP A 516 -5.28 22.32 12.90
C ASP A 516 -4.34 22.32 14.13
N VAL A 517 -3.22 21.56 14.11
CA VAL A 517 -2.18 21.63 15.14
C VAL A 517 -1.36 22.90 14.93
N ASP A 518 -1.37 23.78 15.94
CA ASP A 518 -0.51 24.97 15.92
C ASP A 518 0.97 24.60 16.10
N GLN A 519 1.82 25.21 15.26
CA GLN A 519 3.27 25.15 15.37
C GLN A 519 3.68 25.96 16.61
N SER A 520 4.30 25.33 17.61
CA SER A 520 4.62 26.03 18.88
C SER A 520 5.85 26.95 18.79
N VAL A 521 6.68 26.81 17.75
CA VAL A 521 7.84 27.67 17.46
C VAL A 521 7.67 28.21 16.04
N LYS A 522 7.26 29.48 15.92
CA LYS A 522 7.06 30.17 14.64
C LYS A 522 8.13 31.27 14.48
N ASP A 523 8.51 31.51 13.22
CA ASP A 523 9.26 32.71 12.88
C ASP A 523 8.32 33.92 12.96
N VAL A 524 8.79 35.03 13.52
CA VAL A 524 8.01 36.28 13.64
C VAL A 524 7.75 36.85 12.24
N GLU A 525 6.60 37.50 12.02
CA GLU A 525 6.34 38.19 10.75
C GLU A 525 7.41 39.25 10.49
N GLY A 526 8.14 39.12 9.38
CA GLY A 526 9.28 39.97 9.05
C GLY A 526 10.61 39.63 9.74
N ALA A 527 10.73 38.46 10.39
CA ALA A 527 11.98 38.01 11.01
C ALA A 527 13.19 38.14 10.09
N SER A 528 14.31 38.63 10.62
CA SER A 528 15.56 38.83 9.87
C SER A 528 16.34 37.54 9.70
N ASP A 529 17.23 37.50 8.71
CA ASP A 529 18.24 36.45 8.61
C ASP A 529 19.31 36.65 9.70
N LEU A 530 19.71 35.59 10.41
CA LEU A 530 20.77 35.64 11.41
C LEU A 530 22.13 35.83 10.73
N VAL A 531 22.81 36.93 11.06
CA VAL A 531 24.19 37.19 10.62
C VAL A 531 25.14 36.83 11.74
N VAL A 532 25.94 35.79 11.56
CA VAL A 532 26.97 35.37 12.51
C VAL A 532 28.32 35.89 12.03
N SER A 533 29.02 36.63 12.89
CA SER A 533 30.37 37.19 12.64
C SER A 533 31.41 36.65 13.61
N GLU A 534 30.99 36.31 14.83
CA GLU A 534 31.86 35.80 15.90
C GLU A 534 31.33 34.51 16.53
N GLY A 535 30.02 34.27 16.50
CA GLY A 535 29.41 33.11 17.14
C GLY A 535 29.47 33.16 18.66
N HIS A 536 29.48 34.35 19.26
CA HIS A 536 29.36 34.55 20.70
C HIS A 536 27.91 34.28 21.14
N VAL A 537 27.71 33.32 22.06
CA VAL A 537 26.38 32.91 22.52
C VAL A 537 26.15 33.39 23.95
N VAL A 538 24.97 33.92 24.26
CA VAL A 538 24.58 34.33 25.63
C VAL A 538 23.22 33.74 25.98
N PHE A 539 23.13 33.11 27.14
CA PHE A 539 21.88 32.80 27.83
C PHE A 539 21.66 33.85 28.91
N ASP A 540 20.50 34.52 28.89
CA ASP A 540 20.13 35.60 29.79
C ASP A 540 18.85 35.24 30.55
N ASN A 541 19.01 34.86 31.84
CA ASN A 541 17.94 34.58 32.80
C ASN A 541 16.88 33.57 32.29
N VAL A 542 17.35 32.55 31.57
CA VAL A 542 16.51 31.62 30.83
C VAL A 542 15.82 30.61 31.76
N SER A 543 14.50 30.48 31.65
CA SER A 543 13.73 29.40 32.30
C SER A 543 12.93 28.62 31.26
N PHE A 544 12.75 27.32 31.50
CA PHE A 544 12.01 26.45 30.58
C PHE A 544 11.44 25.18 31.27
N SER A 545 10.25 24.76 30.87
CA SER A 545 9.51 23.58 31.36
C SER A 545 8.77 22.86 30.23
N TYR A 546 9.05 21.58 29.99
CA TYR A 546 8.50 20.83 28.84
C TYR A 546 6.97 20.64 28.86
N ASP A 547 6.37 20.56 30.05
CA ASP A 547 4.95 20.26 30.30
C ASP A 547 4.35 21.20 31.38
N GLN A 548 5.03 22.29 31.71
CA GLN A 548 4.79 23.20 32.87
C GLN A 548 4.84 22.52 34.27
N ARG A 549 4.78 21.19 34.36
CA ARG A 549 4.80 20.40 35.61
C ARG A 549 6.17 20.27 36.27
N GLN A 550 7.25 20.34 35.49
CA GLN A 550 8.62 20.18 35.98
C GLN A 550 9.57 21.10 35.21
N THR A 551 10.01 22.17 35.88
CA THR A 551 11.00 23.11 35.38
C THR A 551 12.32 22.38 35.09
N ALA A 552 12.78 22.46 33.83
CA ALA A 552 14.01 21.83 33.36
C ALA A 552 15.22 22.78 33.39
N LEU A 553 14.98 24.09 33.29
CA LEU A 553 15.97 25.16 33.47
C LEU A 553 15.31 26.31 34.25
N ASN A 554 16.04 26.92 35.19
CA ASN A 554 15.49 27.83 36.19
C ASN A 554 16.38 29.06 36.34
N ASN A 555 16.09 30.12 35.58
CA ASN A 555 16.86 31.37 35.54
C ASN A 555 18.37 31.14 35.30
N ILE A 556 18.71 30.38 34.25
CA ILE A 556 20.09 30.06 33.88
C ILE A 556 20.69 31.20 33.04
N SER A 557 21.89 31.66 33.41
CA SER A 557 22.62 32.73 32.73
C SER A 557 24.09 32.36 32.58
N PHE A 558 24.62 32.41 31.36
CA PHE A 558 26.04 32.20 31.03
C PHE A 558 26.35 32.69 29.61
N SER A 559 27.63 32.82 29.26
CA SER A 559 28.08 33.11 27.89
C SER A 559 29.09 32.08 27.38
N ILE A 560 29.18 31.97 26.06
CA ILE A 560 30.13 31.12 25.34
C ILE A 560 30.97 32.05 24.46
N PRO A 561 32.24 32.34 24.82
CA PRO A 561 33.11 33.24 24.06
C PRO A 561 33.37 32.78 22.62
N LYS A 562 33.64 33.74 21.74
CA LYS A 562 34.06 33.52 20.35
C LYS A 562 35.15 32.44 20.25
N GLY A 563 34.87 31.33 19.57
CA GLY A 563 35.86 30.29 19.30
C GLY A 563 36.29 29.45 20.49
N ALA A 564 35.70 29.66 21.68
CA ALA A 564 36.00 28.88 22.88
C ALA A 564 35.21 27.57 22.92
N THR A 565 35.77 26.58 23.62
CA THR A 565 35.14 25.31 23.94
C THR A 565 34.61 25.34 25.36
N VAL A 566 33.28 25.40 25.51
CA VAL A 566 32.60 25.38 26.82
C VAL A 566 31.97 24.01 27.05
N ALA A 567 32.23 23.43 28.22
CA ALA A 567 31.69 22.13 28.63
C ALA A 567 30.49 22.26 29.57
N LEU A 568 29.50 21.37 29.42
CA LEU A 568 28.35 21.21 30.30
C LEU A 568 28.42 19.85 31.00
N VAL A 569 28.51 19.88 32.33
CA VAL A 569 28.57 18.67 33.17
C VAL A 569 27.54 18.72 34.30
N GLY A 570 27.48 17.66 35.12
CA GLY A 570 26.51 17.53 36.20
C GLY A 570 25.66 16.26 36.08
N PRO A 571 24.80 15.97 37.07
CA PRO A 571 24.02 14.74 37.12
C PRO A 571 23.07 14.55 35.93
N SER A 572 22.61 13.31 35.74
CA SER A 572 21.51 13.01 34.82
C SER A 572 20.24 13.75 35.27
N GLY A 573 19.42 14.18 34.31
CA GLY A 573 18.24 15.02 34.55
C GLY A 573 18.52 16.51 34.84
N GLY A 574 19.77 16.93 35.07
CA GLY A 574 20.10 18.30 35.49
C GLY A 574 19.79 19.44 34.50
N GLY A 575 19.35 19.13 33.27
CA GLY A 575 18.94 20.12 32.25
C GLY A 575 19.85 20.24 31.03
N LYS A 576 21.03 19.59 31.01
CA LYS A 576 22.08 19.74 29.99
C LYS A 576 21.55 19.72 28.53
N SER A 577 20.92 18.63 28.09
CA SER A 577 20.43 18.50 26.70
C SER A 577 19.26 19.44 26.36
N THR A 578 18.60 20.04 27.36
CA THR A 578 17.58 21.10 27.15
C THR A 578 18.24 22.40 26.68
N ILE A 579 19.45 22.71 27.15
CA ILE A 579 20.21 23.91 26.71
C ILE A 579 20.48 23.83 25.21
N LEU A 580 20.95 22.68 24.71
CA LEU A 580 21.19 22.44 23.28
C LEU A 580 19.89 22.51 22.46
N ARG A 581 18.77 21.98 22.99
CA ARG A 581 17.46 22.04 22.34
C ARG A 581 16.90 23.46 22.22
N LEU A 582 17.15 24.32 23.22
CA LEU A 582 16.80 25.75 23.18
C LEU A 582 17.71 26.54 22.24
N LEU A 583 19.04 26.28 22.25
CA LEU A 583 19.98 26.95 21.36
C LEU A 583 19.75 26.62 19.87
N PHE A 584 19.33 25.38 19.56
CA PHE A 584 18.86 24.99 18.23
C PHE A 584 17.39 25.40 17.93
N ARG A 585 16.75 26.07 18.90
CA ARG A 585 15.38 26.55 18.91
C ARG A 585 14.36 25.48 18.49
N PHE A 586 14.44 24.28 19.07
CA PHE A 586 13.35 23.29 19.02
C PHE A 586 12.17 23.65 19.94
N TYR A 587 12.45 24.53 20.91
CA TYR A 587 11.52 25.15 21.84
C TYR A 587 11.93 26.63 21.97
N ASP A 588 10.96 27.48 22.32
CA ASP A 588 11.23 28.83 22.83
C ASP A 588 11.19 28.80 24.38
N PRO A 589 11.94 29.65 25.10
CA PRO A 589 11.98 29.66 26.56
C PRO A 589 10.71 30.25 27.19
N ASP A 590 10.38 29.85 28.42
CA ASP A 590 9.26 30.40 29.19
C ASP A 590 9.56 31.81 29.74
N SER A 591 10.83 32.08 30.03
CA SER A 591 11.35 33.40 30.43
C SER A 591 12.80 33.56 29.99
N GLY A 592 13.27 34.81 29.90
CA GLY A 592 14.64 35.14 29.50
C GLY A 592 14.86 35.07 28.00
N HIS A 593 16.09 35.33 27.56
CA HIS A 593 16.46 35.41 26.15
C HIS A 593 17.75 34.63 25.86
N ILE A 594 17.91 34.22 24.59
CA ILE A 594 19.14 33.60 24.09
C ILE A 594 19.60 34.41 22.89
N TYR A 595 20.85 34.86 22.93
CA TYR A 595 21.44 35.73 21.91
C TYR A 595 22.61 35.03 21.20
N ILE A 596 22.75 35.28 19.90
CA ILE A 596 23.96 34.96 19.12
C ILE A 596 24.43 36.24 18.47
N ASP A 597 25.68 36.66 18.72
CA ASP A 597 26.25 37.94 18.27
C ASP A 597 25.30 39.14 18.54
N GLY A 598 24.67 39.14 19.72
CA GLY A 598 23.71 40.15 20.16
C GLY A 598 22.30 40.05 19.57
N GLN A 599 22.05 39.12 18.64
CA GLN A 599 20.73 38.90 18.02
C GLN A 599 19.92 37.86 18.79
N ASP A 600 18.72 38.23 19.24
CA ASP A 600 17.76 37.35 19.92
C ASP A 600 17.26 36.24 18.97
N ILE A 601 17.53 34.97 19.31
CA ILE A 601 17.20 33.83 18.43
C ILE A 601 15.69 33.66 18.19
N ALA A 602 14.84 34.24 19.05
CA ALA A 602 13.40 34.26 18.86
C ALA A 602 12.96 35.14 17.66
N ARG A 603 13.77 36.13 17.28
CA ARG A 603 13.43 37.17 16.28
C ARG A 603 14.03 36.95 14.90
N VAL A 604 14.94 35.99 14.76
CA VAL A 604 15.57 35.61 13.48
C VAL A 604 14.90 34.37 12.88
N LYS A 605 15.07 34.16 11.56
CA LYS A 605 14.50 33.01 10.86
C LYS A 605 15.17 31.70 11.30
N GLN A 606 14.38 30.71 11.71
CA GLN A 606 14.86 29.37 12.13
C GLN A 606 15.80 28.71 11.11
N ALA A 607 15.56 28.90 9.81
CA ALA A 607 16.40 28.34 8.74
C ALA A 607 17.85 28.88 8.79
N THR A 608 18.04 30.16 9.12
CA THR A 608 19.38 30.77 9.20
C THR A 608 20.08 30.45 10.52
N LEU A 609 19.35 30.46 11.63
CA LEU A 609 19.82 29.97 12.93
C LEU A 609 20.37 28.54 12.81
N ARG A 610 19.54 27.62 12.31
CA ARG A 610 19.90 26.19 12.18
C ARG A 610 20.90 25.91 11.06
N LYS A 611 21.17 26.86 10.15
CA LYS A 611 22.30 26.76 9.20
C LYS A 611 23.63 26.91 9.93
N ASN A 612 23.76 27.92 10.78
CA ASN A 612 25.01 28.28 11.43
C ASN A 612 25.40 27.38 12.64
N ILE A 613 24.51 26.48 13.06
CA ILE A 613 24.73 25.56 14.20
C ILE A 613 24.87 24.10 13.73
N GLY A 614 26.01 23.47 14.04
CA GLY A 614 26.26 22.03 13.90
C GLY A 614 25.83 21.24 15.13
N VAL A 615 25.44 19.98 14.94
CA VAL A 615 25.07 19.09 16.04
C VAL A 615 25.60 17.68 15.77
N VAL A 616 26.45 17.16 16.65
CA VAL A 616 26.81 15.73 16.71
C VAL A 616 26.03 15.10 17.88
N PRO A 617 24.92 14.38 17.63
CA PRO A 617 24.12 13.77 18.67
C PRO A 617 24.69 12.43 19.14
N GLN A 618 24.43 12.09 20.40
CA GLN A 618 24.74 10.79 21.02
C GLN A 618 24.27 9.62 20.14
N ASP A 619 22.95 9.53 19.93
CA ASP A 619 22.31 8.56 19.04
C ASP A 619 22.31 9.06 17.58
N THR A 620 23.37 8.72 16.84
CA THR A 620 23.41 9.01 15.41
C THR A 620 22.51 8.07 14.61
N VAL A 621 21.39 8.61 14.13
CA VAL A 621 20.48 7.96 13.18
C VAL A 621 21.00 8.10 11.74
N LEU A 622 20.88 7.02 10.97
CA LEU A 622 21.15 6.97 9.53
C LEU A 622 19.84 6.77 8.77
N PHE A 623 19.71 7.41 7.60
CA PHE A 623 18.63 7.13 6.67
C PHE A 623 18.86 5.77 6.00
N ASN A 624 17.77 5.08 5.66
CA ASN A 624 17.77 3.80 4.92
C ASN A 624 18.16 4.02 3.44
N ASP A 625 19.37 4.49 3.20
CA ASP A 625 19.92 4.97 1.92
C ASP A 625 21.46 4.75 1.89
N THR A 626 22.16 5.24 0.87
CA THR A 626 23.63 5.09 0.72
C THR A 626 24.42 5.87 1.77
N ILE A 627 25.70 5.52 1.95
CA ILE A 627 26.63 6.33 2.77
C ILE A 627 26.84 7.71 2.13
N MET A 628 26.96 7.79 0.79
CA MET A 628 27.02 9.05 0.04
C MET A 628 25.85 9.99 0.39
N TYR A 629 24.61 9.49 0.30
CA TYR A 629 23.42 10.26 0.68
C TYR A 629 23.47 10.69 2.15
N ASN A 630 23.84 9.77 3.03
CA ASN A 630 23.88 10.02 4.47
C ASN A 630 24.89 11.10 4.86
N ILE A 631 26.05 11.21 4.21
CA ILE A 631 27.01 12.29 4.46
C ILE A 631 26.56 13.60 3.77
N ARG A 632 26.12 13.52 2.50
CA ARG A 632 25.56 14.66 1.74
C ARG A 632 24.38 15.33 2.43
N TYR A 633 23.67 14.65 3.33
CA TYR A 633 22.63 15.26 4.16
C TYR A 633 23.11 16.47 5.00
N GLY A 634 24.42 16.63 5.24
CA GLY A 634 24.99 17.84 5.85
C GLY A 634 24.83 19.11 5.00
N ASN A 635 24.97 18.98 3.68
CA ASN A 635 24.72 20.01 2.67
C ASN A 635 24.25 19.34 1.37
N VAL A 636 22.94 19.36 1.12
CA VAL A 636 22.30 18.61 0.02
C VAL A 636 22.82 19.03 -1.37
N ASN A 637 23.38 20.23 -1.50
CA ASN A 637 23.94 20.75 -2.76
C ASN A 637 25.43 20.44 -2.95
N ALA A 638 26.09 19.78 -2.00
CA ALA A 638 27.53 19.48 -2.06
C ALA A 638 27.86 18.39 -3.08
N SER A 639 28.97 18.61 -3.79
CA SER A 639 29.57 17.69 -4.75
C SER A 639 30.07 16.40 -4.09
N ASP A 640 30.31 15.37 -4.91
CA ASP A 640 30.92 14.11 -4.49
C ASP A 640 32.33 14.35 -3.90
N GLU A 641 33.08 15.32 -4.43
CA GLU A 641 34.43 15.69 -3.96
C GLU A 641 34.40 16.29 -2.55
N GLU A 642 33.48 17.21 -2.27
CA GLU A 642 33.28 17.78 -0.93
C GLU A 642 32.83 16.72 0.09
N VAL A 643 31.95 15.80 -0.31
CA VAL A 643 31.51 14.67 0.53
C VAL A 643 32.69 13.74 0.85
N ILE A 644 33.56 13.45 -0.12
CA ILE A 644 34.78 12.66 0.09
C ILE A 644 35.78 13.39 0.99
N ALA A 645 35.94 14.71 0.84
CA ALA A 645 36.80 15.52 1.71
C ALA A 645 36.31 15.50 3.17
N ALA A 646 35.00 15.68 3.40
CA ALA A 646 34.41 15.59 4.73
C ALA A 646 34.55 14.18 5.35
N ALA A 647 34.43 13.12 4.55
CA ALA A 647 34.65 11.73 5.00
C ALA A 647 36.12 11.42 5.34
N LYS A 648 37.08 12.11 4.72
CA LYS A 648 38.51 12.03 5.07
C LYS A 648 38.79 12.77 6.38
N ALA A 649 38.32 14.01 6.53
CA ALA A 649 38.47 14.78 7.76
C ALA A 649 37.79 14.08 8.97
N ALA A 650 36.69 13.35 8.74
CA ALA A 650 36.03 12.54 9.75
C ALA A 650 36.64 11.13 9.98
N GLN A 651 37.81 10.83 9.41
CA GLN A 651 38.54 9.55 9.56
C GLN A 651 37.69 8.30 9.26
N ILE A 652 36.86 8.34 8.20
CA ILE A 652 36.00 7.21 7.80
C ILE A 652 36.12 6.81 6.32
N HIS A 653 36.77 7.64 5.49
CA HIS A 653 36.97 7.38 4.05
C HIS A 653 37.46 5.96 3.73
N ASP A 654 38.57 5.52 4.34
CA ASP A 654 39.20 4.24 4.01
C ASP A 654 38.34 3.05 4.47
N LYS A 655 37.56 3.23 5.54
CA LYS A 655 36.58 2.24 6.00
C LYS A 655 35.38 2.14 5.06
N ILE A 656 34.98 3.24 4.41
CA ILE A 656 33.95 3.24 3.36
C ILE A 656 34.48 2.53 2.11
N LEU A 657 35.72 2.79 1.68
CA LEU A 657 36.36 2.10 0.55
C LEU A 657 36.59 0.60 0.80
N ALA A 658 36.63 0.16 2.06
CA ALA A 658 36.70 -1.25 2.43
C ALA A 658 35.34 -1.99 2.36
N PHE A 659 34.23 -1.31 2.04
CA PHE A 659 32.95 -1.96 1.77
C PHE A 659 32.81 -2.31 0.27
N PRO A 660 32.13 -3.42 -0.10
CA PRO A 660 32.03 -3.86 -1.50
C PRO A 660 31.45 -2.82 -2.47
N ASP A 661 30.45 -2.05 -2.02
CA ASP A 661 29.78 -1.00 -2.82
C ASP A 661 30.37 0.40 -2.54
N GLY A 662 31.47 0.50 -1.78
CA GLY A 662 32.10 1.77 -1.42
C GLY A 662 31.11 2.78 -0.79
N TYR A 663 31.01 3.96 -1.38
CA TYR A 663 30.09 5.03 -0.96
C TYR A 663 28.61 4.74 -1.27
N ASP A 664 28.30 3.84 -2.21
CA ASP A 664 26.93 3.42 -2.56
C ASP A 664 26.40 2.31 -1.63
N THR A 665 27.23 1.82 -0.72
CA THR A 665 26.85 0.90 0.36
C THR A 665 25.61 1.42 1.09
N LYS A 666 24.52 0.66 1.06
CA LYS A 666 23.25 1.02 1.71
C LYS A 666 23.32 0.72 3.20
N VAL A 667 22.98 1.70 4.02
CA VAL A 667 23.01 1.64 5.50
C VAL A 667 21.62 1.85 6.09
N GLY A 668 21.49 1.72 7.42
CA GLY A 668 20.23 1.93 8.15
C GLY A 668 19.75 0.67 8.89
N GLU A 669 18.44 0.55 9.08
CA GLU A 669 17.81 -0.60 9.75
C GLU A 669 17.87 -1.88 8.91
N ARG A 670 17.78 -1.73 7.59
CA ARG A 670 17.68 -2.81 6.59
C ARG A 670 18.91 -2.92 5.67
N GLY A 671 19.90 -2.05 5.85
CA GLY A 671 21.17 -2.06 5.13
C GLY A 671 22.32 -2.63 5.99
N LEU A 672 23.56 -2.34 5.58
CA LEU A 672 24.75 -2.63 6.37
C LEU A 672 24.67 -1.92 7.73
N ARG A 673 24.88 -2.68 8.80
CA ARG A 673 24.91 -2.16 10.17
C ARG A 673 26.33 -1.67 10.50
N LEU A 674 26.54 -0.37 10.32
CA LEU A 674 27.73 0.32 10.84
C LEU A 674 27.81 0.23 12.37
N SER A 675 29.03 0.19 12.90
CA SER A 675 29.31 0.22 14.34
C SER A 675 28.92 1.56 14.98
N GLY A 676 28.92 1.64 16.31
CA GLY A 676 28.59 2.88 17.04
C GLY A 676 29.47 4.07 16.62
N GLY A 677 30.79 3.87 16.63
CA GLY A 677 31.73 4.91 16.21
C GLY A 677 31.77 5.15 14.70
N GLU A 678 31.47 4.15 13.87
CA GLU A 678 31.29 4.38 12.42
C GLU A 678 30.09 5.31 12.16
N LYS A 679 28.97 5.11 12.86
CA LYS A 679 27.83 6.04 12.81
C LYS A 679 28.22 7.44 13.27
N GLN A 680 28.90 7.57 14.41
CA GLN A 680 29.34 8.88 14.93
C GLN A 680 30.31 9.58 13.97
N ARG A 681 31.24 8.87 13.32
CA ARG A 681 32.09 9.45 12.26
C ARG A 681 31.27 9.90 11.04
N VAL A 682 30.17 9.24 10.68
CA VAL A 682 29.21 9.77 9.67
C VAL A 682 28.52 11.06 10.15
N ALA A 683 28.17 11.19 11.44
CA ALA A 683 27.63 12.45 11.97
C ALA A 683 28.67 13.58 12.02
N ILE A 684 29.93 13.27 12.30
CA ILE A 684 31.04 14.23 12.22
C ILE A 684 31.24 14.65 10.75
N ALA A 685 31.25 13.72 9.80
CA ALA A 685 31.33 14.03 8.36
C ALA A 685 30.18 14.93 7.88
N ARG A 686 28.93 14.65 8.28
CA ARG A 686 27.77 15.54 8.04
C ARG A 686 27.98 16.96 8.60
N THR A 687 28.59 17.06 9.78
CA THR A 687 28.77 18.35 10.48
C THR A 687 29.93 19.14 9.87
N ILE A 688 31.02 18.48 9.46
CA ILE A 688 32.11 19.09 8.69
C ILE A 688 31.59 19.61 7.35
N LEU A 689 30.83 18.80 6.59
CA LEU A 689 30.27 19.18 5.29
C LEU A 689 29.27 20.36 5.35
N LYS A 690 28.66 20.57 6.53
CA LYS A 690 27.74 21.69 6.78
C LYS A 690 28.44 23.02 7.03
N ASP A 691 29.72 22.97 7.42
CA ASP A 691 30.58 24.11 7.80
C ASP A 691 29.93 25.16 8.75
N PRO A 692 29.46 24.77 9.95
CA PRO A 692 28.77 25.68 10.89
C PRO A 692 29.75 26.50 11.75
N SER A 693 29.37 27.73 12.11
CA SER A 693 30.15 28.62 13.00
C SER A 693 30.11 28.20 14.47
N ILE A 694 29.01 27.56 14.89
CA ILE A 694 28.77 27.08 16.26
C ILE A 694 28.60 25.56 16.21
N ILE A 695 29.24 24.81 17.12
CA ILE A 695 29.16 23.35 17.20
C ILE A 695 28.58 22.92 18.54
N LEU A 696 27.60 22.02 18.51
CA LEU A 696 27.03 21.34 19.68
C LEU A 696 27.43 19.86 19.65
N LEU A 697 28.07 19.37 20.70
CA LEU A 697 28.40 17.95 20.89
C LEU A 697 27.59 17.39 22.05
N ASP A 698 26.81 16.33 21.83
CA ASP A 698 25.98 15.67 22.85
C ASP A 698 26.54 14.26 23.11
N GLU A 699 27.34 14.09 24.17
CA GLU A 699 27.94 12.81 24.63
C GLU A 699 28.65 11.97 23.55
N ALA A 700 29.35 12.63 22.61
CA ALA A 700 29.87 12.04 21.36
C ALA A 700 30.93 10.92 21.47
N THR A 701 31.26 10.38 22.66
CA THR A 701 32.13 9.20 22.84
C THR A 701 31.63 8.15 23.83
N SER A 702 30.43 8.29 24.43
CA SER A 702 30.06 7.55 25.64
C SER A 702 29.83 6.02 25.51
N ALA A 703 29.96 5.44 24.30
CA ALA A 703 29.72 4.02 24.04
C ALA A 703 30.74 3.36 23.07
N LEU A 704 32.02 3.76 23.15
CA LEU A 704 33.07 3.37 22.20
C LEU A 704 34.19 2.49 22.79
N ASP A 705 34.83 1.72 21.92
CA ASP A 705 36.16 1.14 22.15
C ASP A 705 37.26 2.22 22.09
N THR A 706 38.33 2.03 22.87
CA THR A 706 39.42 3.01 23.06
C THR A 706 40.14 3.39 21.76
N THR A 707 40.25 2.43 20.82
CA THR A 707 40.82 2.67 19.48
C THR A 707 39.95 3.60 18.65
N THR A 708 38.64 3.38 18.61
CA THR A 708 37.68 4.20 17.86
C THR A 708 37.48 5.56 18.51
N GLU A 709 37.51 5.64 19.84
CA GLU A 709 37.44 6.90 20.58
C GLU A 709 38.60 7.84 20.21
N ARG A 710 39.84 7.34 20.05
CA ARG A 710 40.98 8.17 19.61
C ARG A 710 40.74 8.81 18.24
N TYR A 711 40.29 8.04 17.24
CA TYR A 711 40.00 8.58 15.90
C TYR A 711 38.86 9.61 15.93
N ILE A 712 37.87 9.42 16.81
CA ILE A 712 36.76 10.37 16.97
C ILE A 712 37.22 11.64 17.70
N GLN A 713 38.04 11.54 18.74
CA GLN A 713 38.65 12.71 19.40
C GLN A 713 39.49 13.55 18.42
N GLU A 714 40.28 12.91 17.56
CA GLU A 714 41.06 13.60 16.54
C GLU A 714 40.16 14.32 15.51
N ALA A 715 39.14 13.64 15.00
CA ALA A 715 38.17 14.24 14.07
C ALA A 715 37.35 15.37 14.70
N LEU A 716 36.97 15.25 15.98
CA LEU A 716 36.30 16.30 16.75
C LEU A 716 37.23 17.52 16.93
N ALA A 717 38.49 17.31 17.33
CA ALA A 717 39.46 18.38 17.52
C ALA A 717 39.81 19.12 16.22
N GLN A 718 39.82 18.44 15.07
CA GLN A 718 39.92 19.11 13.76
C GLN A 718 38.65 19.92 13.45
N MET A 719 37.46 19.38 13.75
CA MET A 719 36.19 20.03 13.47
C MET A 719 35.92 21.27 14.34
N THR A 720 36.27 21.26 15.63
CA THR A 720 36.02 22.37 16.58
C THR A 720 37.02 23.51 16.48
N LYS A 721 38.16 23.31 15.81
CA LYS A 721 39.24 24.30 15.70
C LYS A 721 38.74 25.64 15.16
N ASN A 722 38.97 26.71 15.93
CA ASN A 722 38.55 28.09 15.65
C ASN A 722 37.02 28.30 15.58
N ARG A 723 36.19 27.43 16.18
CA ARG A 723 34.71 27.54 16.19
C ARG A 723 34.17 27.51 17.61
N THR A 724 33.14 28.31 17.88
CA THR A 724 32.47 28.30 19.19
C THR A 724 31.84 26.93 19.42
N THR A 725 32.25 26.25 20.49
CA THR A 725 31.90 24.84 20.72
C THR A 725 31.26 24.66 22.10
N LEU A 726 30.12 23.96 22.15
CA LEU A 726 29.42 23.59 23.38
C LEU A 726 29.35 22.06 23.50
N VAL A 727 29.92 21.50 24.57
CA VAL A 727 30.11 20.05 24.74
C VAL A 727 29.36 19.55 25.97
N ILE A 728 28.37 18.67 25.81
CA ILE A 728 27.87 17.85 26.93
C ILE A 728 28.80 16.65 27.10
N ALA A 729 29.38 16.52 28.30
CA ALA A 729 30.27 15.41 28.63
C ALA A 729 29.71 14.56 29.77
N HIS A 730 29.63 13.25 29.52
CA HIS A 730 29.42 12.23 30.56
C HIS A 730 30.74 11.65 31.08
N ARG A 731 31.81 11.69 30.27
CA ARG A 731 33.19 11.34 30.67
C ARG A 731 33.96 12.63 30.90
N LEU A 732 34.40 12.90 32.12
CA LEU A 732 35.06 14.17 32.45
C LEU A 732 36.45 14.29 31.80
N SER A 733 37.08 13.16 31.46
CA SER A 733 38.34 13.10 30.71
C SER A 733 38.28 13.77 29.33
N THR A 734 37.10 13.88 28.70
CA THR A 734 36.97 14.47 27.36
C THR A 734 36.89 16.01 27.35
N ILE A 735 36.86 16.63 28.53
CA ILE A 735 36.72 18.09 28.69
C ILE A 735 37.77 18.73 29.60
N VAL A 736 38.83 17.99 29.97
CA VAL A 736 39.98 18.54 30.73
C VAL A 736 40.56 19.76 30.01
N ASN A 737 40.53 19.75 28.67
CA ASN A 737 41.03 20.81 27.79
C ASN A 737 39.95 21.84 27.37
N ALA A 738 38.82 21.94 28.07
CA ALA A 738 37.80 22.95 27.80
C ALA A 738 38.18 24.30 28.45
N ASP A 739 37.98 25.40 27.73
CA ASP A 739 38.29 26.76 28.21
C ASP A 739 37.47 27.15 29.44
N VAL A 740 36.20 26.72 29.48
CA VAL A 740 35.30 26.88 30.64
C VAL A 740 34.46 25.62 30.80
N ILE A 741 34.33 25.14 32.02
CA ILE A 741 33.43 24.05 32.41
C ILE A 741 32.31 24.64 33.27
N LEU A 742 31.06 24.39 32.89
CA LEU A 742 29.85 24.78 33.62
C LEU A 742 29.21 23.53 34.24
N VAL A 743 29.14 23.49 35.57
CA VAL A 743 28.43 22.43 36.30
C VAL A 743 26.96 22.81 36.41
N ILE A 744 26.10 21.99 35.80
CA ILE A 744 24.65 22.20 35.76
C ILE A 744 23.96 21.22 36.72
N LYS A 745 23.24 21.76 37.71
CA LYS A 745 22.46 20.98 38.68
C LYS A 745 21.11 21.67 38.91
N ASP A 746 20.05 20.86 39.00
CA ASP A 746 18.67 21.30 39.28
C ASP A 746 18.21 22.49 38.39
N GLY A 747 18.64 22.48 37.11
CA GLY A 747 18.31 23.51 36.11
C GLY A 747 19.12 24.81 36.20
N LYS A 748 20.22 24.85 36.96
CA LYS A 748 21.06 26.03 37.22
C LYS A 748 22.55 25.73 37.01
N VAL A 749 23.33 26.75 36.63
CA VAL A 749 24.79 26.73 36.83
C VAL A 749 25.05 26.80 38.34
N VAL A 750 25.81 25.87 38.88
CA VAL A 750 26.23 25.86 40.30
C VAL A 750 27.72 26.14 40.48
N GLU A 751 28.56 25.74 39.51
CA GLU A 751 30.00 26.00 39.49
C GLU A 751 30.43 26.36 38.06
N SER A 752 31.46 27.19 37.93
CA SER A 752 32.03 27.65 36.66
C SER A 752 33.53 27.92 36.84
N GLY A 753 34.36 27.43 35.92
CA GLY A 753 35.81 27.62 35.92
C GLY A 753 36.50 26.66 34.93
N ASN A 754 37.84 26.68 34.86
CA ASN A 754 38.58 25.62 34.17
C ASN A 754 38.74 24.37 35.06
N HIS A 755 39.29 23.29 34.48
CA HIS A 755 39.48 22.00 35.17
C HIS A 755 40.25 22.14 36.50
N ASP A 756 41.37 22.87 36.48
CA ASP A 756 42.24 23.10 37.62
C ASP A 756 41.56 23.88 38.75
N GLU A 757 40.82 24.94 38.41
CA GLU A 757 40.03 25.73 39.35
C GLU A 757 38.95 24.89 40.03
N LEU A 758 38.19 24.11 39.24
CA LEU A 758 37.10 23.30 39.77
C LEU A 758 37.58 22.13 40.64
N ILE A 759 38.75 21.56 40.36
CA ILE A 759 39.40 20.59 41.26
C ILE A 759 39.87 21.27 42.56
N ARG A 760 40.57 22.41 42.49
CA ARG A 760 41.05 23.15 43.68
C ARG A 760 39.90 23.62 44.58
N ASN A 761 38.76 23.98 44.00
CA ASN A 761 37.56 24.39 44.72
C ASN A 761 36.86 23.24 45.47
N ASN A 762 37.25 21.97 45.23
CA ASN A 762 36.77 20.79 45.95
C ASN A 762 35.23 20.66 45.99
N GLY A 763 34.57 21.07 44.89
CA GLY A 763 33.12 21.13 44.75
C GLY A 763 32.48 19.90 44.11
N ILE A 764 31.27 20.07 43.58
CA ILE A 764 30.49 19.07 42.86
C ILE A 764 31.26 18.54 41.64
N TYR A 765 32.03 19.38 40.94
CA TYR A 765 32.93 18.91 39.89
C TYR A 765 33.94 17.88 40.42
N HIS A 766 34.62 18.20 41.53
CA HIS A 766 35.64 17.34 42.14
C HIS A 766 35.04 16.03 42.67
N GLU A 767 33.85 16.07 43.28
CA GLU A 767 33.10 14.88 43.66
C GLU A 767 32.81 13.95 42.46
N MET A 768 32.43 14.51 41.30
CA MET A 768 32.18 13.72 40.10
C MET A 768 33.48 13.19 39.48
N TRP A 769 34.58 13.95 39.57
CA TRP A 769 35.90 13.55 39.10
C TRP A 769 36.46 12.36 39.87
N GLN A 770 36.46 12.41 41.21
CA GLN A 770 36.89 11.28 42.05
C GLN A 770 36.09 10.01 41.75
N LYS A 771 34.75 10.12 41.70
CA LYS A 771 33.85 8.99 41.38
C LYS A 771 34.06 8.38 39.99
N GLN A 772 34.71 9.09 39.06
CA GLN A 772 35.11 8.52 37.77
C GLN A 772 36.51 7.90 37.78
N GLN A 773 37.41 8.35 38.66
CA GLN A 773 38.71 7.68 38.86
C GLN A 773 38.57 6.34 39.62
N ASP A 774 37.64 6.27 40.57
CA ASP A 774 37.32 5.06 41.34
C ASP A 774 36.58 3.99 40.51
N ASP A 775 36.05 4.34 39.33
CA ASP A 775 35.38 3.41 38.42
C ASP A 775 36.44 2.64 37.59
N PRO A 776 36.57 1.30 37.74
CA PRO A 776 37.68 0.54 37.15
C PRO A 776 37.69 0.51 35.62
N ALA A 777 36.64 0.98 34.94
CA ALA A 777 36.65 1.21 33.50
C ALA A 777 37.55 2.39 33.06
N SER A 778 37.91 3.30 33.97
CA SER A 778 38.60 4.56 33.70
C SER A 778 40.11 4.52 33.93
N ALA A 779 40.61 3.56 34.71
CA ALA A 779 41.97 3.56 35.27
C ALA A 779 43.11 3.36 34.25
N THR A 780 42.80 3.01 33.00
CA THR A 780 43.77 2.61 31.97
C THR A 780 44.39 3.77 31.17
N LEU A 781 44.09 5.03 31.51
CA LEU A 781 44.36 6.20 30.65
C LEU A 781 45.40 7.20 31.20
N THR A 782 45.93 7.00 32.41
CA THR A 782 46.80 7.99 33.09
C THR A 782 48.31 7.70 33.03
N THR A 783 48.75 6.59 32.43
CA THR A 783 50.19 6.27 32.31
C THR A 783 50.74 6.57 30.91
N VAL A 784 51.43 7.70 30.77
CA VAL A 784 52.37 7.94 29.66
C VAL A 784 53.74 7.38 30.06
N PRO A 785 54.33 6.44 29.30
CA PRO A 785 55.71 6.01 29.53
C PRO A 785 56.68 6.95 28.79
N GLU A 786 57.51 7.68 29.54
CA GLU A 786 58.73 8.30 29.01
C GLU A 786 59.90 7.29 29.04
N ASP A 787 60.79 7.41 28.06
CA ASP A 787 62.14 6.83 27.94
C ASP A 787 62.39 5.36 28.36
N VAL A 788 62.42 4.47 27.35
CA VAL A 788 63.48 3.44 27.24
C VAL A 788 63.99 3.38 25.79
N LEU A 789 65.18 3.90 25.55
CA LEU A 789 65.97 3.67 24.33
C LEU A 789 67.00 2.56 24.58
N VAL A 790 66.81 1.38 23.98
CA VAL A 790 67.81 0.31 23.89
C VAL A 790 67.67 -0.42 22.55
N GLU A 791 68.68 -0.30 21.69
CA GLU A 791 68.96 -1.24 20.59
C GLU A 791 69.55 -2.52 21.22
N GLU A 792 69.44 -3.75 20.70
CA GLU A 792 69.73 -4.18 19.33
C GLU A 792 69.09 -5.60 19.07
N PRO A 793 69.55 -6.48 18.15
CA PRO A 793 68.79 -6.84 16.95
C PRO A 793 68.01 -8.17 17.00
N LEU A 794 67.07 -8.30 16.06
CA LEU A 794 66.40 -9.56 15.70
C LEU A 794 67.39 -10.63 15.23
N THR A 795 67.30 -11.83 15.81
CA THR A 795 67.90 -13.06 15.27
C THR A 795 66.82 -14.06 14.92
N ILE A 796 66.91 -14.65 13.73
CA ILE A 796 66.02 -15.72 13.26
C ILE A 796 66.83 -17.01 13.17
N PRO A 797 66.40 -18.09 13.82
CA PRO A 797 66.72 -19.45 13.42
C PRO A 797 65.44 -20.17 12.93
N THR A 798 65.39 -20.48 11.64
CA THR A 798 64.52 -21.54 11.12
C THR A 798 65.01 -22.90 11.63
N ASP A 799 64.14 -23.77 12.14
CA ASP A 799 63.98 -25.14 11.59
C ASP A 799 62.97 -26.03 12.32
N ALA A 800 62.73 -27.20 11.69
CA ALA A 800 62.23 -28.46 12.26
C ALA A 800 60.73 -28.58 12.65
N GLN A 801 59.97 -29.20 11.74
CA GLN A 801 58.78 -29.99 12.09
C GLN A 801 59.20 -31.31 12.78
N LYS A 802 58.57 -31.69 13.90
CA LYS A 802 58.01 -33.04 14.20
C LYS A 802 57.62 -33.22 15.67
N GLN A 803 56.74 -34.19 15.92
CA GLN A 803 56.37 -34.79 17.23
C GLN A 803 55.66 -33.81 18.20
N ASN A 804 54.61 -34.19 18.93
CA ASN A 804 54.23 -35.52 19.46
C ASN A 804 52.77 -35.93 19.18
N ALA A 805 52.53 -37.23 19.38
CA ALA A 805 51.23 -37.82 19.70
C ALA A 805 51.43 -38.75 20.92
N SER A 806 50.32 -39.25 21.50
CA SER A 806 50.24 -39.94 22.81
C SER A 806 50.66 -39.05 24.01
N GLU A 807 50.20 -39.29 25.25
CA GLU A 807 49.52 -40.48 25.77
C GLU A 807 48.56 -40.16 26.93
N GLN A 808 47.37 -40.76 26.95
CA GLN A 808 46.68 -41.16 28.19
C GLN A 808 45.59 -42.21 27.91
N GLN A 809 45.79 -43.39 28.47
CA GLN A 809 44.76 -44.43 28.68
C GLN A 809 44.01 -44.08 30.01
N GLU A 810 43.01 -44.81 30.54
CA GLU A 810 42.73 -46.24 30.44
C GLU A 810 41.29 -46.61 30.91
N THR A 811 40.83 -47.78 30.44
CA THR A 811 39.72 -48.64 30.89
C THR A 811 38.31 -48.43 30.28
N GLY A 812 37.57 -49.48 29.85
CA GLY A 812 37.96 -50.89 29.71
C GLY A 812 36.91 -51.80 29.00
N LYS A 813 37.45 -52.72 28.18
CA LYS A 813 36.93 -53.97 27.54
C LYS A 813 35.80 -54.78 28.22
N PRO A 814 35.24 -55.85 27.58
CA PRO A 814 35.28 -56.30 26.16
C PRO A 814 33.82 -56.38 25.59
N SER A 815 33.21 -57.40 24.94
CA SER A 815 33.48 -58.76 24.37
C SER A 815 32.20 -59.24 23.63
N SER A 816 32.20 -60.15 22.64
CA SER A 816 33.15 -60.53 21.57
C SER A 816 32.48 -61.54 20.62
N THR A 817 32.67 -61.36 19.29
CA THR A 817 32.84 -62.42 18.24
C THR A 817 31.79 -63.55 18.07
N GLU A 818 31.85 -64.45 17.07
CA GLU A 818 32.68 -64.65 15.84
C GLU A 818 31.84 -64.23 14.57
N GLU A 819 31.71 -64.82 13.36
CA GLU A 819 32.19 -66.01 12.59
C GLU A 819 31.89 -65.75 11.06
N GLU A 820 32.30 -66.62 10.12
CA GLU A 820 32.28 -66.49 8.62
C GLU A 820 31.00 -67.05 7.91
N GLU A 821 30.62 -66.85 6.62
CA GLU A 821 31.01 -65.96 5.47
C GLU A 821 29.75 -65.55 4.61
N GLU A 822 29.54 -65.48 3.27
CA GLU A 822 30.10 -65.97 1.96
C GLU A 822 29.63 -65.03 0.78
N ASP A 823 29.74 -65.42 -0.51
CA ASP A 823 29.83 -64.60 -1.77
C ASP A 823 28.56 -64.21 -2.62
N ASP A 824 28.80 -63.30 -3.60
CA ASP A 824 28.35 -63.23 -5.03
C ASP A 824 27.25 -62.30 -5.65
N GLU A 825 27.74 -61.49 -6.63
CA GLU A 825 27.22 -60.99 -7.94
C GLU A 825 26.03 -60.00 -8.17
N GLU A 826 25.98 -59.52 -9.43
CA GLU A 826 25.38 -58.28 -9.97
C GLU A 826 23.87 -58.33 -10.32
N GLY A 827 23.30 -57.19 -10.78
CA GLY A 827 22.10 -57.23 -11.64
C GLY A 827 21.26 -55.94 -11.72
N THR A 828 21.01 -55.44 -12.94
CA THR A 828 20.23 -54.20 -13.20
C THR A 828 18.81 -54.50 -13.73
N GLU A 829 17.93 -53.48 -13.66
CA GLU A 829 16.87 -53.12 -14.64
C GLU A 829 15.39 -53.58 -14.54
N GLN A 830 14.54 -52.59 -14.87
CA GLN A 830 13.33 -52.62 -15.72
C GLN A 830 11.92 -53.07 -15.22
N GLN A 831 10.95 -52.69 -16.08
CA GLN A 831 9.50 -52.55 -15.90
C GLN A 831 8.69 -53.72 -16.50
N GLN A 832 7.40 -53.80 -16.13
CA GLN A 832 6.27 -54.30 -16.95
C GLN A 832 6.21 -55.84 -17.21
N ASP A 833 5.06 -56.47 -17.53
CA ASP A 833 3.69 -55.95 -17.73
C ASP A 833 2.57 -56.99 -17.44
N ALA A 834 1.31 -56.51 -17.57
CA ALA A 834 0.11 -57.20 -18.07
C ALA A 834 -0.75 -58.17 -17.20
N ASN A 835 -2.06 -57.87 -17.24
CA ASN A 835 -3.22 -58.79 -17.43
C ASN A 835 -3.67 -59.77 -16.31
N ASN A 836 -4.95 -60.11 -16.14
CA ASN A 836 -6.22 -59.55 -16.68
C ASN A 836 -7.42 -59.93 -15.76
N ASP A 837 -8.64 -59.47 -16.09
CA ASP A 837 -9.96 -60.07 -15.76
C ASP A 837 -10.41 -60.16 -14.26
N SER A 838 -11.66 -59.89 -13.88
CA SER A 838 -12.88 -59.52 -14.62
C SER A 838 -14.04 -59.07 -13.71
N LYS A 839 -15.12 -58.55 -14.33
CA LYS A 839 -16.56 -58.57 -13.92
C LYS A 839 -17.03 -57.84 -12.63
N ASN A 840 -17.95 -56.90 -12.88
CA ASN A 840 -19.29 -56.72 -12.25
C ASN A 840 -19.54 -57.26 -10.83
N THR A 841 -20.12 -56.43 -9.95
CA THR A 841 -21.58 -56.45 -9.65
C THR A 841 -21.97 -55.34 -8.66
N GLN A 842 -22.79 -54.41 -9.16
CA GLN A 842 -23.99 -53.78 -8.56
C GLN A 842 -24.23 -53.77 -7.02
N THR A 843 -24.86 -52.67 -6.57
CA THR A 843 -25.84 -52.58 -5.44
C THR A 843 -25.36 -52.87 -4.01
N ALA A 844 -25.94 -52.29 -2.94
CA ALA A 844 -26.87 -51.17 -2.80
C ALA A 844 -26.79 -50.57 -1.37
N SER A 845 -27.59 -49.53 -1.12
CA SER A 845 -27.78 -48.88 0.18
C SER A 845 -28.12 -49.82 1.34
N GLY A 846 -27.48 -49.63 2.50
CA GLY A 846 -27.86 -50.21 3.79
C GLY A 846 -27.64 -49.22 4.94
N GLN A 847 -28.64 -48.98 5.79
CA GLN A 847 -28.57 -47.99 6.88
C GLN A 847 -28.13 -48.60 8.22
N LYS A 848 -27.43 -47.77 9.02
CA LYS A 848 -27.41 -47.74 10.51
C LYS A 848 -27.12 -49.03 11.28
N SER A 849 -26.10 -48.98 12.13
CA SER A 849 -26.15 -49.63 13.45
C SER A 849 -25.58 -48.72 14.54
N SER A 850 -25.93 -49.00 15.79
CA SER A 850 -25.60 -48.19 16.97
C SER A 850 -24.49 -48.85 17.82
N SER A 851 -23.79 -48.03 18.62
CA SER A 851 -23.04 -48.36 19.86
C SER A 851 -22.62 -49.84 20.11
N ASN A 852 -21.36 -50.13 20.46
CA ASN A 852 -20.91 -49.89 21.83
C ASN A 852 -19.39 -50.02 22.10
N LYS A 853 -19.02 -49.52 23.28
CA LYS A 853 -17.74 -49.61 24.03
C LYS A 853 -16.95 -50.94 23.91
N ARG A 854 -15.62 -50.84 23.93
CA ARG A 854 -14.70 -51.56 24.86
C ARG A 854 -13.50 -50.65 25.20
N LYS A 855 -13.30 -50.30 26.48
CA LYS A 855 -12.25 -50.81 27.43
C LYS A 855 -10.83 -50.29 27.11
N LYS A 856 -9.97 -49.89 28.07
CA LYS A 856 -9.94 -50.19 29.54
C LYS A 856 -9.03 -49.18 30.30
N ASN A 857 -9.39 -48.81 31.55
CA ASN A 857 -8.58 -48.63 32.80
C ASN A 857 -7.12 -48.07 32.79
N LYS A 858 -6.51 -47.52 33.88
CA LYS A 858 -6.82 -46.97 35.23
C LYS A 858 -5.46 -46.40 35.75
N ARG A 859 -5.34 -45.35 36.58
CA ARG A 859 -5.69 -45.21 38.01
C ARG A 859 -5.74 -43.69 38.33
N ARG A 860 -6.80 -43.13 38.91
CA ARG A 860 -7.08 -43.00 40.36
C ARG A 860 -6.01 -42.28 41.21
N LYS A 861 -6.19 -40.96 41.43
CA LYS A 861 -6.00 -40.36 42.77
C LYS A 861 -7.13 -40.82 43.72
N ARG A 862 -6.94 -40.71 45.03
CA ARG A 862 -8.00 -40.78 46.06
C ARG A 862 -7.97 -39.49 46.90
N THR A 863 -9.02 -39.22 47.67
CA THR A 863 -9.39 -37.86 48.12
C THR A 863 -9.40 -37.68 49.64
N LYS A 864 -9.42 -36.39 50.03
CA LYS A 864 -9.90 -35.79 51.30
C LYS A 864 -8.99 -35.77 52.54
N SER A 865 -8.93 -34.55 53.10
CA SER A 865 -9.12 -34.17 54.52
C SER A 865 -7.89 -33.72 55.31
N ASN A 866 -7.93 -32.43 55.66
CA ASN A 866 -7.40 -31.75 56.84
C ASN A 866 -6.24 -32.41 57.61
N LYS A 867 -5.07 -31.76 57.57
CA LYS A 867 -4.72 -30.85 58.67
C LYS A 867 -4.03 -29.61 58.12
#